data_AF-A0A061A8N0-F1
#
_entry.id   AF-A0A061A8N0-F1
#
_cell.length_a   1.000
_cell.length_b   1.000
_cell.length_c   1.000
_cell.angle_alpha   90.00
_cell.angle_beta   90.00
_cell.angle_gamma   90.00
#
_symmetry.space_group_name_H-M   'P 1'
#
loop_
_entity.id
_entity.type
_entity.pdbx_description
1 polymer ?
#
loop_
_entity_poly.entity_id
_entity_poly.type
_entity_poly.pdbx_seq_one_letter_code
_entity_poly.pdbx_strand_id
1 'polypeptide(L)'
;MNNLLTILETILFSDVKYLDDNGRLLKGKLQEDAINLNPDLIRLLLSNDIIVKTFFVKVDNALIFNSLKFSWVISNREFLPDSYTRFKNRIGLTDKNNNYLSNINDVVLTFPYKDNLLVGGQSSEDEKRNEVFINETLMQNDIDVLLEPKVFTNVNEYYSKKSSIFEKNIMLKGNNLIAVSSLLKTHKNSIKFIYLDPPYNTEGAANTFSYNNSFNHSTWLVFMKNRLEIAYKLLTDDGVIAIAIDDFEYAHLKVLCDELFTRENYVGTIIVQSNPRGRTINSNFATCHEYCLYYAKDITKVNINNLDLTTEQENLFNNSDQSGNYRYLPFRRSGGTSTPEERPNSEFTLYYSKSENNIIAIGGNRKGGIEYVYEPMEILQLNEDGEIVELNPESFNNNPDIVPILPIDVNGRRRVWRWSDRLKILTAARNGDFKVQADGRGYYVQLKDRIKSGRKPKTIWDDSRYDASSSGTILLKKMFDGEKPFSYPKSIYTMIDTLKIITNDDDIILDFFGGSGTTAHAVLELNKLDGGNRRFIIVEQMNYFDTVTVPRVRKVYEQLISEKAEVNPLLVMELKKLNGFYLDKINESDDSSLELLFNDIIKNPFIISKPNSSDVSIKDDFTKMSFSDQRKLLVEILDKNMLYVNYSDIDDEEMKVSSVEKKYTRNFYGEK
;
A
#
# COMPACT_ATOMS: atom_id res chain seq x y z
N MET A 1 -51.10 -24.18 3.91
CA MET A 1 -50.30 -25.02 3.00
C MET A 1 -49.07 -25.44 3.77
N ASN A 2 -48.75 -26.72 3.83
CA ASN A 2 -47.56 -27.16 4.56
C ASN A 2 -46.31 -26.90 3.70
N ASN A 3 -45.24 -26.41 4.32
CA ASN A 3 -43.97 -26.20 3.62
C ASN A 3 -43.42 -27.57 3.18
N LEU A 4 -42.89 -27.63 1.95
CA LEU A 4 -42.17 -28.79 1.40
C LEU A 4 -41.11 -29.31 2.40
N LEU A 5 -40.39 -28.38 3.04
CA LEU A 5 -39.35 -28.71 4.03
C LEU A 5 -39.95 -29.46 5.22
N THR A 6 -41.02 -28.96 5.84
CA THR A 6 -41.67 -29.60 6.99
C THR A 6 -42.27 -30.97 6.66
N ILE A 7 -42.76 -31.17 5.43
CA ILE A 7 -43.23 -32.49 4.96
C ILE A 7 -42.05 -33.46 4.84
N LEU A 8 -40.96 -33.03 4.21
CA LEU A 8 -39.74 -33.83 4.04
C LEU A 8 -39.11 -34.19 5.39
N GLU A 9 -39.03 -33.23 6.30
CA GLU A 9 -38.58 -33.38 7.68
C GLU A 9 -39.41 -34.46 8.40
N THR A 10 -40.73 -34.31 8.45
CA THR A 10 -41.66 -35.27 9.08
C THR A 10 -41.46 -36.70 8.56
N ILE A 11 -41.20 -36.85 7.25
CA ILE A 11 -40.97 -38.16 6.61
C ILE A 11 -39.61 -38.74 7.02
N LEU A 12 -38.54 -37.97 6.99
CA LEU A 12 -37.20 -38.47 7.35
C LEU A 12 -37.07 -38.75 8.85
N PHE A 13 -37.72 -37.97 9.71
CA PHE A 13 -37.79 -38.22 11.16
C PHE A 13 -38.58 -39.49 11.54
N SER A 14 -39.36 -40.07 10.61
CA SER A 14 -40.11 -41.31 10.87
C SER A 14 -39.26 -42.59 10.80
N ASP A 15 -38.03 -42.50 10.28
CA ASP A 15 -37.09 -43.62 10.21
C ASP A 15 -35.86 -43.35 11.09
N VAL A 16 -35.78 -44.06 12.22
CA VAL A 16 -34.76 -43.89 13.25
C VAL A 16 -33.32 -44.10 12.73
N LYS A 17 -33.11 -44.80 11.61
CA LYS A 17 -31.76 -44.99 11.04
C LYS A 17 -31.16 -43.71 10.48
N TYR A 18 -31.97 -42.66 10.31
CA TYR A 18 -31.53 -41.32 9.91
C TYR A 18 -31.39 -40.35 11.09
N LEU A 19 -31.49 -40.81 12.34
CA LEU A 19 -31.36 -39.96 13.53
C LEU A 19 -30.07 -40.28 14.31
N ASP A 20 -29.45 -39.25 14.90
CA ASP A 20 -28.39 -39.40 15.91
C ASP A 20 -28.98 -39.71 17.31
N ASP A 21 -28.11 -39.96 18.29
CA ASP A 21 -28.50 -40.23 19.69
C ASP A 21 -29.28 -39.06 20.36
N ASN A 22 -29.31 -37.88 19.73
CA ASN A 22 -30.04 -36.68 20.17
C ASN A 22 -31.33 -36.45 19.35
N GLY A 23 -31.69 -37.36 18.43
CA GLY A 23 -32.86 -37.24 17.57
C GLY A 23 -32.70 -36.26 16.41
N ARG A 24 -31.49 -36.03 15.89
CA ARG A 24 -31.20 -35.08 14.79
C ARG A 24 -30.87 -35.82 13.48
N LEU A 25 -31.26 -35.26 12.34
CA LEU A 25 -31.07 -35.92 11.04
C LEU A 25 -29.58 -36.06 10.63
N LEU A 26 -29.16 -37.31 10.40
CA LEU A 26 -27.83 -37.72 9.94
C LEU A 26 -27.62 -37.36 8.46
N LYS A 27 -27.38 -36.07 8.21
CA LYS A 27 -27.16 -35.46 6.88
C LYS A 27 -26.22 -36.25 5.96
N GLY A 28 -25.08 -36.74 6.48
CA GLY A 28 -24.13 -37.54 5.71
C GLY A 28 -24.71 -38.89 5.26
N LYS A 29 -25.43 -39.59 6.14
CA LYS A 29 -26.09 -40.87 5.83
C LYS A 29 -27.20 -40.69 4.78
N LEU A 30 -27.98 -39.61 4.88
CA LEU A 30 -29.01 -39.24 3.92
C LEU A 30 -28.43 -38.94 2.52
N GLN A 31 -27.30 -38.24 2.44
CA GLN A 31 -26.61 -37.95 1.19
C GLN A 31 -26.02 -39.22 0.56
N GLU A 32 -25.36 -40.06 1.37
CA GLU A 32 -24.83 -41.36 0.95
C GLU A 32 -25.94 -42.27 0.38
N ASP A 33 -27.03 -42.45 1.13
CA ASP A 33 -28.17 -43.29 0.70
C ASP A 33 -28.89 -42.73 -0.54
N ALA A 34 -28.93 -41.40 -0.69
CA ALA A 34 -29.51 -40.79 -1.89
C ALA A 34 -28.63 -41.00 -3.13
N ILE A 35 -27.31 -40.89 -3.00
CA ILE A 35 -26.35 -41.13 -4.09
C ILE A 35 -26.37 -42.62 -4.48
N ASN A 36 -26.39 -43.52 -3.50
CA ASN A 36 -26.40 -44.97 -3.71
C ASN A 36 -27.78 -45.55 -4.06
N LEU A 37 -28.79 -44.71 -4.29
CA LEU A 37 -30.17 -45.09 -4.62
C LEU A 37 -30.76 -46.13 -3.64
N ASN A 38 -30.54 -45.92 -2.34
CA ASN A 38 -30.97 -46.85 -1.29
C ASN A 38 -32.48 -47.14 -1.38
N PRO A 39 -32.90 -48.42 -1.54
CA PRO A 39 -34.30 -48.78 -1.74
C PRO A 39 -35.24 -48.33 -0.62
N ASP A 40 -34.76 -48.26 0.62
CA ASP A 40 -35.59 -47.86 1.76
C ASP A 40 -35.75 -46.35 1.84
N LEU A 41 -34.70 -45.57 1.52
CA LEU A 41 -34.84 -44.10 1.36
C LEU A 41 -35.81 -43.79 0.22
N ILE A 42 -35.68 -44.48 -0.92
CA ILE A 42 -36.58 -44.30 -2.05
C ILE A 42 -38.03 -44.67 -1.65
N ARG A 43 -38.25 -45.80 -0.97
CA ARG A 43 -39.59 -46.19 -0.47
C ARG A 43 -40.16 -45.16 0.50
N LEU A 44 -39.33 -44.61 1.40
CA LEU A 44 -39.71 -43.59 2.37
C LEU A 44 -40.12 -42.28 1.66
N LEU A 45 -39.39 -41.84 0.64
CA LEU A 45 -39.71 -40.65 -0.15
C LEU A 45 -40.91 -40.84 -1.09
N LEU A 46 -41.16 -42.07 -1.56
CA LEU A 46 -42.34 -42.43 -2.35
C LEU A 46 -43.65 -42.42 -1.53
N SER A 47 -43.59 -42.32 -0.20
CA SER A 47 -44.77 -42.29 0.67
C SER A 47 -45.64 -41.03 0.55
N ASN A 48 -45.19 -39.99 -0.16
CA ASN A 48 -45.86 -38.69 -0.19
C ASN A 48 -45.82 -38.02 -1.58
N ASP A 49 -46.99 -37.77 -2.17
CA ASP A 49 -47.16 -37.18 -3.50
C ASP A 49 -46.40 -35.86 -3.74
N ILE A 50 -46.20 -35.03 -2.72
CA ILE A 50 -45.51 -33.74 -2.85
C ILE A 50 -43.99 -33.98 -2.95
N ILE A 51 -43.47 -34.93 -2.19
CA ILE A 51 -42.07 -35.39 -2.28
C ILE A 51 -41.83 -36.07 -3.63
N VAL A 52 -42.75 -36.95 -4.07
CA VAL A 52 -42.71 -37.60 -5.39
C VAL A 52 -42.63 -36.56 -6.51
N LYS A 53 -43.57 -35.60 -6.55
CA LYS A 53 -43.59 -34.52 -7.57
C LYS A 53 -42.37 -33.59 -7.51
N THR A 54 -41.68 -33.53 -6.37
CA THR A 54 -40.50 -32.66 -6.19
C THR A 54 -39.21 -33.35 -6.62
N PHE A 55 -39.01 -34.62 -6.25
CA PHE A 55 -37.71 -35.31 -6.37
C PHE A 55 -37.69 -36.45 -7.39
N PHE A 56 -38.82 -36.80 -8.00
CA PHE A 56 -38.89 -37.85 -9.02
C PHE A 56 -39.37 -37.29 -10.37
N VAL A 57 -38.86 -37.85 -11.46
CA VAL A 57 -39.29 -37.57 -12.83
C VAL A 57 -39.94 -38.83 -13.40
N LYS A 58 -41.16 -38.71 -13.94
CA LYS A 58 -41.81 -39.83 -14.63
C LYS A 58 -41.33 -39.91 -16.08
N VAL A 59 -40.88 -41.10 -16.49
CA VAL A 59 -40.49 -41.43 -17.87
C VAL A 59 -41.22 -42.71 -18.25
N ASP A 60 -42.14 -42.61 -19.22
CA ASP A 60 -43.10 -43.66 -19.58
C ASP A 60 -43.78 -44.30 -18.37
N ASN A 61 -43.42 -45.55 -18.05
CA ASN A 61 -43.98 -46.33 -16.93
C ASN A 61 -43.10 -46.34 -15.68
N ALA A 62 -41.96 -45.62 -15.67
CA ALA A 62 -41.00 -45.58 -14.57
C ALA A 62 -40.97 -44.21 -13.86
N LEU A 63 -40.54 -44.22 -12.59
CA LEU A 63 -40.19 -43.03 -11.81
C LEU A 63 -38.69 -43.03 -11.54
N ILE A 64 -37.99 -41.98 -11.96
CA ILE A 64 -36.55 -41.80 -11.79
C ILE A 64 -36.29 -40.82 -10.65
N PHE A 65 -35.57 -41.23 -9.62
CA PHE A 65 -35.19 -40.39 -8.48
C PHE A 65 -34.05 -39.43 -8.85
N ASN A 66 -34.23 -38.13 -8.57
CA ASN A 66 -33.21 -37.11 -8.76
C ASN A 66 -32.42 -36.90 -7.46
N SER A 67 -31.46 -37.79 -7.22
CA SER A 67 -30.57 -37.79 -6.05
C SER A 67 -29.78 -36.50 -5.89
N LEU A 68 -29.37 -35.86 -7.00
CA LEU A 68 -28.67 -34.56 -6.97
C LEU A 68 -29.55 -33.45 -6.42
N LYS A 69 -30.81 -33.34 -6.89
CA LYS A 69 -31.78 -32.36 -6.40
C LYS A 69 -32.16 -32.62 -4.93
N PHE A 70 -32.25 -33.89 -4.53
CA PHE A 70 -32.48 -34.27 -3.14
C PHE A 70 -31.31 -33.85 -2.24
N SER A 71 -30.08 -34.26 -2.58
CA SER A 71 -28.88 -33.89 -1.82
C SER A 71 -28.64 -32.38 -1.78
N TRP A 72 -29.06 -31.62 -2.79
CA TRP A 72 -29.07 -30.15 -2.76
C TRP A 72 -30.05 -29.59 -1.71
N VAL A 73 -31.30 -30.07 -1.65
CA VAL A 73 -32.27 -29.63 -0.63
C VAL A 73 -31.82 -30.01 0.78
N ILE A 74 -31.34 -31.24 1.00
CA ILE A 74 -30.78 -31.69 2.30
C ILE A 74 -29.51 -30.89 2.67
N SER A 75 -28.83 -30.29 1.69
CA SER A 75 -27.68 -29.40 1.93
C SER A 75 -28.08 -27.97 2.33
N ASN A 76 -29.31 -27.52 2.02
CA ASN A 76 -29.78 -26.17 2.33
C ASN A 76 -29.82 -25.92 3.85
N ARG A 77 -29.35 -24.75 4.27
CA ARG A 77 -29.30 -24.29 5.67
C ARG A 77 -30.67 -23.93 6.24
N GLU A 78 -31.68 -23.75 5.39
CA GLU A 78 -33.08 -23.61 5.81
C GLU A 78 -33.72 -24.95 6.24
N PHE A 79 -33.15 -26.09 5.80
CA PHE A 79 -33.66 -27.42 6.16
C PHE A 79 -33.02 -27.97 7.44
N LEU A 80 -31.70 -27.75 7.62
CA LEU A 80 -30.96 -28.16 8.83
C LEU A 80 -30.01 -27.03 9.29
N PRO A 81 -30.37 -26.28 10.36
CA PRO A 81 -29.60 -25.14 10.86
C PRO A 81 -28.59 -25.53 11.95
N ASP A 82 -27.44 -26.08 11.53
CA ASP A 82 -26.41 -26.70 12.40
C ASP A 82 -25.55 -25.70 13.23
N SER A 83 -26.11 -24.62 13.80
CA SER A 83 -25.32 -23.60 14.53
C SER A 83 -26.02 -22.95 15.72
N TYR A 84 -25.39 -23.02 16.90
CA TYR A 84 -25.82 -22.29 18.12
C TYR A 84 -25.52 -20.78 18.08
N THR A 85 -24.82 -20.27 17.06
CA THR A 85 -24.75 -18.83 16.77
C THR A 85 -25.42 -18.54 15.42
N ARG A 86 -26.43 -17.65 15.43
CA ARG A 86 -27.14 -17.20 14.21
C ARG A 86 -26.22 -16.45 13.24
N PHE A 87 -25.19 -15.80 13.78
CA PHE A 87 -24.11 -15.22 13.00
C PHE A 87 -22.96 -16.24 12.91
N LYS A 88 -22.24 -16.25 11.79
CA LYS A 88 -20.89 -16.83 11.74
C LYS A 88 -19.99 -16.06 12.73
N ASN A 89 -18.80 -16.57 13.01
CA ASN A 89 -17.74 -15.83 13.74
C ASN A 89 -17.16 -14.69 12.86
N ARG A 90 -18.02 -13.74 12.48
CA ARG A 90 -17.77 -12.54 11.68
C ARG A 90 -18.80 -11.49 12.08
N ILE A 91 -18.33 -10.44 12.74
CA ILE A 91 -19.06 -9.19 12.93
C ILE A 91 -19.28 -8.57 11.54
N GLY A 92 -20.47 -8.04 11.27
CA GLY A 92 -20.78 -7.42 9.99
C GLY A 92 -22.21 -6.89 9.95
N LEU A 93 -22.49 -6.05 8.96
CA LEU A 93 -23.84 -5.55 8.69
C LEU A 93 -24.60 -6.57 7.82
N THR A 94 -25.91 -6.69 8.04
CA THR A 94 -26.81 -7.49 7.21
C THR A 94 -27.95 -6.64 6.68
N ASP A 95 -28.58 -7.09 5.58
CA ASP A 95 -29.88 -6.58 5.16
C ASP A 95 -31.00 -7.01 6.13
N LYS A 96 -32.23 -6.56 5.85
CA LYS A 96 -33.45 -6.93 6.60
C LYS A 96 -33.79 -8.43 6.55
N ASN A 97 -33.17 -9.19 5.64
CA ASN A 97 -33.37 -10.62 5.43
C ASN A 97 -32.26 -11.47 6.10
N ASN A 98 -31.26 -10.84 6.73
CA ASN A 98 -30.05 -11.45 7.34
C ASN A 98 -28.96 -11.88 6.35
N ASN A 99 -29.02 -11.44 5.09
CA ASN A 99 -27.89 -11.55 4.17
C ASN A 99 -26.80 -10.56 4.60
N TYR A 100 -25.56 -11.01 4.82
CA TYR A 100 -24.43 -10.11 5.06
C TYR A 100 -24.25 -9.17 3.86
N LEU A 101 -24.18 -7.85 4.07
CA LEU A 101 -24.06 -6.87 2.98
C LEU A 101 -22.82 -7.14 2.09
N SER A 102 -21.73 -7.65 2.67
CA SER A 102 -20.52 -8.10 1.96
C SER A 102 -20.71 -9.24 0.96
N ASN A 103 -21.89 -9.86 0.94
CA ASN A 103 -22.23 -11.00 0.10
C ASN A 103 -23.40 -10.68 -0.85
N ILE A 104 -23.85 -9.42 -0.89
CA ILE A 104 -24.95 -8.94 -1.73
C ILE A 104 -24.34 -8.03 -2.80
N ASN A 105 -24.35 -8.45 -4.06
CA ASN A 105 -23.80 -7.65 -5.17
C ASN A 105 -24.56 -6.33 -5.39
N ASP A 106 -25.77 -6.21 -4.86
CA ASP A 106 -26.61 -5.01 -4.90
C ASP A 106 -26.11 -3.88 -3.96
N VAL A 107 -25.09 -4.13 -3.12
CA VAL A 107 -24.58 -3.18 -2.10
C VAL A 107 -23.18 -2.70 -2.47
N VAL A 108 -23.12 -1.71 -3.36
CA VAL A 108 -21.89 -1.07 -3.83
C VAL A 108 -21.70 0.29 -3.13
N LEU A 109 -20.44 0.63 -2.82
CA LEU A 109 -20.07 1.97 -2.35
C LEU A 109 -20.21 2.94 -3.54
N THR A 110 -21.30 3.70 -3.57
CA THR A 110 -21.67 4.49 -4.74
C THR A 110 -21.53 5.99 -4.48
N PHE A 111 -20.80 6.68 -5.36
CA PHE A 111 -20.62 8.12 -5.37
C PHE A 111 -20.87 8.66 -6.79
N PRO A 112 -21.28 9.93 -6.94
CA PRO A 112 -21.44 10.56 -8.25
C PRO A 112 -20.19 10.38 -9.12
N TYR A 113 -20.41 10.04 -10.39
CA TYR A 113 -19.37 9.94 -11.42
C TYR A 113 -18.33 8.83 -11.22
N LYS A 114 -18.56 7.84 -10.34
CA LYS A 114 -17.64 6.71 -10.09
C LYS A 114 -17.26 5.90 -11.34
N ASP A 115 -18.18 5.80 -12.30
CA ASP A 115 -18.06 5.04 -13.56
C ASP A 115 -17.53 5.93 -14.72
N ASN A 116 -16.72 6.94 -14.40
CA ASN A 116 -16.20 7.92 -15.35
C ASN A 116 -14.67 8.10 -15.20
N LEU A 117 -14.02 8.45 -16.31
CA LEU A 117 -12.67 8.96 -16.35
C LEU A 117 -12.65 10.50 -16.15
N LEU A 118 -11.71 11.00 -15.35
CA LEU A 118 -11.40 12.42 -15.20
C LEU A 118 -9.92 12.69 -15.50
N VAL A 119 -9.66 13.34 -16.64
CA VAL A 119 -8.31 13.68 -17.10
C VAL A 119 -7.59 14.57 -16.09
N GLY A 120 -8.20 15.68 -15.67
CA GLY A 120 -7.65 16.59 -14.64
C GLY A 120 -6.29 17.19 -15.02
N GLY A 121 -6.27 18.36 -15.68
CA GLY A 121 -5.05 18.94 -16.22
C GLY A 121 -5.01 20.47 -16.23
N GLN A 122 -3.86 21.02 -15.86
CA GLN A 122 -3.57 22.43 -15.64
C GLN A 122 -2.11 22.72 -16.05
N SER A 123 -1.81 23.93 -16.55
CA SER A 123 -0.44 24.35 -16.93
C SER A 123 0.19 25.37 -15.96
N SER A 124 -0.61 26.16 -15.23
CA SER A 124 -0.17 27.14 -14.22
C SER A 124 -1.15 27.25 -13.05
N GLU A 125 -0.68 27.66 -11.87
CA GLU A 125 -1.49 27.65 -10.62
C GLU A 125 -2.77 28.51 -10.69
N ASP A 126 -2.75 29.60 -11.48
CA ASP A 126 -3.87 30.53 -11.66
C ASP A 126 -4.97 30.05 -12.64
N GLU A 127 -4.72 28.97 -13.41
CA GLU A 127 -5.65 28.50 -14.45
C GLU A 127 -6.92 27.87 -13.85
N LYS A 128 -8.11 28.29 -14.31
CA LYS A 128 -9.41 27.77 -13.86
C LYS A 128 -10.15 27.06 -14.99
N ARG A 129 -10.67 25.86 -14.69
CA ARG A 129 -11.21 24.93 -15.69
C ARG A 129 -12.47 24.23 -15.20
N ASN A 130 -13.53 24.28 -16.02
CA ASN A 130 -14.68 23.38 -15.88
C ASN A 130 -14.26 21.99 -16.36
N GLU A 131 -14.27 21.00 -15.47
CA GLU A 131 -13.83 19.65 -15.83
C GLU A 131 -14.95 18.80 -16.41
N VAL A 132 -14.55 17.88 -17.31
CA VAL A 132 -15.46 17.00 -18.05
C VAL A 132 -15.19 15.56 -17.65
N PHE A 133 -16.24 14.88 -17.20
CA PHE A 133 -16.22 13.45 -16.95
C PHE A 133 -16.56 12.70 -18.24
N ILE A 134 -15.74 11.71 -18.61
CA ILE A 134 -15.95 10.85 -19.79
C ILE A 134 -16.45 9.50 -19.26
N ASN A 135 -17.60 9.00 -19.71
CA ASN A 135 -18.20 7.82 -19.09
C ASN A 135 -17.58 6.50 -19.60
N GLU A 136 -17.15 5.64 -18.67
CA GLU A 136 -16.41 4.39 -18.96
C GLU A 136 -17.21 3.41 -19.84
N THR A 137 -18.55 3.45 -19.82
CA THR A 137 -19.40 2.58 -20.65
C THR A 137 -19.80 3.22 -21.98
N LEU A 138 -20.17 4.50 -21.97
CA LEU A 138 -20.74 5.19 -23.15
C LEU A 138 -19.67 5.74 -24.10
N MET A 139 -18.44 5.93 -23.63
CA MET A 139 -17.33 6.57 -24.33
C MET A 139 -16.05 5.72 -24.25
N GLN A 140 -16.20 4.39 -24.30
CA GLN A 140 -15.07 3.47 -24.13
C GLN A 140 -13.96 3.71 -25.18
N ASN A 141 -14.30 3.78 -26.46
CA ASN A 141 -13.33 4.00 -27.54
C ASN A 141 -12.54 5.31 -27.35
N ASP A 142 -13.23 6.37 -26.91
CA ASP A 142 -12.65 7.69 -26.64
C ASP A 142 -11.62 7.60 -25.50
N ILE A 143 -11.94 6.83 -24.45
CA ILE A 143 -11.07 6.56 -23.30
C ILE A 143 -9.87 5.70 -23.70
N ASP A 144 -10.06 4.66 -24.52
CA ASP A 144 -8.98 3.80 -24.99
C ASP A 144 -7.96 4.62 -25.80
N VAL A 145 -8.41 5.42 -26.78
CA VAL A 145 -7.56 6.36 -27.55
C VAL A 145 -6.89 7.40 -26.66
N LEU A 146 -7.60 7.97 -25.69
CA LEU A 146 -7.05 8.94 -24.73
C LEU A 146 -5.94 8.34 -23.85
N LEU A 147 -6.06 7.07 -23.43
CA LEU A 147 -5.10 6.38 -22.58
C LEU A 147 -4.02 5.59 -23.35
N GLU A 148 -4.11 5.50 -24.68
CA GLU A 148 -3.08 4.86 -25.51
C GLU A 148 -1.68 5.51 -25.33
N PRO A 149 -0.59 4.77 -25.58
CA PRO A 149 0.76 5.31 -25.52
C PRO A 149 0.92 6.52 -26.44
N LYS A 150 1.57 7.59 -25.97
CA LYS A 150 1.76 8.84 -26.72
C LYS A 150 3.18 9.00 -27.27
N VAL A 151 3.35 9.91 -28.22
CA VAL A 151 4.65 10.29 -28.81
C VAL A 151 5.40 11.25 -27.90
N PHE A 152 6.73 11.16 -27.85
CA PHE A 152 7.58 12.06 -27.06
C PHE A 152 8.24 13.14 -27.92
N THR A 153 8.37 14.34 -27.35
CA THR A 153 9.04 15.52 -27.89
C THR A 153 10.04 16.11 -26.89
N ASN A 154 10.74 17.18 -27.27
CA ASN A 154 11.72 17.90 -26.44
C ASN A 154 12.74 16.98 -25.73
N VAL A 155 13.18 15.93 -26.43
CA VAL A 155 14.01 14.86 -25.88
C VAL A 155 15.46 15.32 -25.69
N ASN A 156 15.89 15.40 -24.43
CA ASN A 156 17.22 15.83 -24.00
C ASN A 156 17.88 14.75 -23.14
N GLU A 157 19.08 14.29 -23.54
CA GLU A 157 19.91 13.41 -22.71
C GLU A 157 21.04 14.20 -22.02
N TYR A 158 21.10 14.09 -20.70
CA TYR A 158 22.18 14.63 -19.88
C TYR A 158 23.04 13.51 -19.29
N TYR A 159 24.33 13.79 -19.11
CA TYR A 159 25.31 12.86 -18.49
C TYR A 159 25.39 11.51 -19.22
N SER A 160 25.17 11.50 -20.54
CA SER A 160 24.94 10.29 -21.34
C SER A 160 26.19 9.39 -21.44
N LYS A 161 26.12 8.23 -20.78
CA LYS A 161 26.91 7.03 -21.08
C LYS A 161 26.14 6.19 -22.11
N LYS A 162 26.84 5.43 -22.97
CA LYS A 162 26.21 4.56 -23.99
C LYS A 162 25.42 3.41 -23.32
N SER A 163 24.12 3.63 -23.14
CA SER A 163 23.22 2.86 -22.25
C SER A 163 21.84 2.68 -22.87
N SER A 164 21.14 1.64 -22.43
CA SER A 164 19.73 1.39 -22.70
C SER A 164 18.86 2.47 -22.07
N ILE A 165 17.68 2.73 -22.64
CA ILE A 165 16.73 3.71 -22.09
C ILE A 165 16.21 3.32 -20.69
N PHE A 166 16.17 2.01 -20.40
CA PHE A 166 15.79 1.43 -19.11
C PHE A 166 16.87 1.52 -18.01
N GLU A 167 18.08 1.97 -18.37
CA GLU A 167 19.19 2.21 -17.42
C GLU A 167 19.27 3.68 -16.99
N LYS A 168 18.39 4.54 -17.52
CA LYS A 168 18.37 5.99 -17.31
C LYS A 168 17.34 6.38 -16.26
N ASN A 169 17.62 7.48 -15.58
CA ASN A 169 16.61 8.22 -14.84
C ASN A 169 15.76 9.03 -15.84
N ILE A 170 14.45 9.12 -15.60
CA ILE A 170 13.49 9.73 -16.53
C ILE A 170 12.79 10.91 -15.85
N MET A 171 12.64 12.01 -16.60
CA MET A 171 11.73 13.10 -16.26
C MET A 171 10.84 13.38 -17.48
N LEU A 172 9.53 13.21 -17.30
CA LEU A 172 8.54 13.30 -18.37
C LEU A 172 7.56 14.45 -18.08
N LYS A 173 7.58 15.48 -18.93
CA LYS A 173 6.62 16.59 -18.89
C LYS A 173 5.31 16.21 -19.58
N GLY A 174 4.19 16.50 -18.95
CA GLY A 174 2.84 16.34 -19.51
C GLY A 174 1.83 15.82 -18.49
N ASN A 175 0.55 15.80 -18.88
CA ASN A 175 -0.53 15.42 -17.97
C ASN A 175 -0.29 14.03 -17.35
N ASN A 176 -0.32 13.97 -16.02
CA ASN A 176 0.20 12.80 -15.32
C ASN A 176 -0.57 11.51 -15.60
N LEU A 177 -1.91 11.55 -15.77
CA LEU A 177 -2.72 10.38 -16.13
C LEU A 177 -2.29 9.76 -17.48
N ILE A 178 -2.14 10.61 -18.51
CA ILE A 178 -1.80 10.19 -19.88
C ILE A 178 -0.34 9.74 -19.96
N ALA A 179 0.55 10.42 -19.22
CA ALA A 179 1.95 10.04 -19.09
C ALA A 179 2.13 8.66 -18.43
N VAL A 180 1.49 8.40 -17.27
CA VAL A 180 1.60 7.06 -16.63
C VAL A 180 0.87 5.96 -17.40
N SER A 181 -0.16 6.30 -18.18
CA SER A 181 -0.76 5.36 -19.14
C SER A 181 0.23 4.98 -20.23
N SER A 182 0.99 5.95 -20.76
CA SER A 182 2.06 5.68 -21.73
C SER A 182 3.18 4.80 -21.16
N LEU A 183 3.50 4.94 -19.85
CA LEU A 183 4.44 4.04 -19.17
C LEU A 183 3.97 2.57 -19.15
N LEU A 184 2.68 2.26 -19.28
CA LEU A 184 2.18 0.87 -19.25
C LEU A 184 2.70 0.00 -20.41
N LYS A 185 3.09 0.58 -21.56
CA LYS A 185 3.70 -0.20 -22.67
C LYS A 185 5.09 -0.74 -22.29
N THR A 186 5.77 -0.17 -21.29
CA THR A 186 7.20 -0.38 -21.03
C THR A 186 7.57 -0.69 -19.57
N HIS A 187 6.76 -0.26 -18.60
CA HIS A 187 7.03 -0.35 -17.15
C HIS A 187 5.91 -1.07 -16.36
N LYS A 188 5.05 -1.82 -17.05
CA LYS A 188 4.01 -2.64 -16.42
C LYS A 188 4.65 -3.71 -15.53
N ASN A 189 4.18 -3.81 -14.28
CA ASN A 189 4.76 -4.67 -13.24
C ASN A 189 6.28 -4.48 -12.99
N SER A 190 6.85 -3.30 -13.25
CA SER A 190 8.31 -3.05 -13.08
C SER A 190 8.68 -1.95 -12.09
N ILE A 191 7.70 -1.29 -11.46
CA ILE A 191 7.94 -0.22 -10.49
C ILE A 191 7.92 -0.79 -9.07
N LYS A 192 9.00 -0.64 -8.31
CA LYS A 192 9.05 -1.08 -6.91
C LYS A 192 8.23 -0.17 -6.01
N PHE A 193 8.41 1.13 -6.18
CA PHE A 193 7.86 2.11 -5.26
C PHE A 193 7.21 3.27 -6.01
N ILE A 194 5.99 3.62 -5.62
CA ILE A 194 5.28 4.80 -6.10
C ILE A 194 5.11 5.76 -4.92
N TYR A 195 5.61 6.99 -5.04
CA TYR A 195 5.30 8.07 -4.09
C TYR A 195 4.42 9.11 -4.78
N LEU A 196 3.36 9.55 -4.10
CA LEU A 196 2.47 10.60 -4.59
C LEU A 196 2.30 11.70 -3.54
N ASP A 197 2.45 12.95 -3.97
CA ASP A 197 2.04 14.15 -3.23
C ASP A 197 0.88 14.87 -3.96
N PRO A 198 -0.33 14.29 -3.97
CA PRO A 198 -1.49 14.84 -4.68
C PRO A 198 -1.98 16.16 -4.04
N PRO A 199 -2.77 16.98 -4.75
CA PRO A 199 -3.42 18.15 -4.16
C PRO A 199 -4.36 17.75 -3.01
N TYR A 200 -4.21 18.35 -1.82
CA TYR A 200 -4.93 17.97 -0.59
C TYR A 200 -6.40 18.48 -0.50
N ASN A 201 -6.89 19.24 -1.48
CA ASN A 201 -8.28 19.74 -1.55
C ASN A 201 -8.75 20.61 -0.35
N THR A 202 -7.83 21.32 0.32
CA THR A 202 -8.08 22.08 1.56
C THR A 202 -8.94 23.35 1.37
N GLU A 203 -9.35 24.01 2.46
CA GLU A 203 -9.95 25.35 2.39
C GLU A 203 -8.90 26.49 2.50
N GLY A 204 -9.16 27.62 1.82
CA GLY A 204 -8.38 28.86 1.97
C GLY A 204 -7.12 28.98 1.10
N ALA A 205 -6.17 29.81 1.51
CA ALA A 205 -5.00 30.17 0.69
C ALA A 205 -3.88 29.10 0.64
N ALA A 206 -4.02 28.00 1.38
CA ALA A 206 -3.21 26.80 1.21
C ALA A 206 -3.79 25.86 0.14
N ASN A 207 -4.98 26.17 -0.40
CA ASN A 207 -5.64 25.36 -1.40
C ASN A 207 -5.10 25.66 -2.81
N THR A 208 -4.16 24.86 -3.27
CA THR A 208 -3.77 24.79 -4.69
C THR A 208 -4.92 24.38 -5.61
N PHE A 209 -6.01 23.83 -5.07
CA PHE A 209 -7.25 23.51 -5.77
C PHE A 209 -8.36 24.57 -5.65
N SER A 210 -8.02 25.80 -5.22
CA SER A 210 -8.93 26.97 -5.24
C SER A 210 -9.29 27.46 -6.66
N TYR A 211 -8.88 26.72 -7.71
CA TYR A 211 -9.31 26.89 -9.09
C TYR A 211 -10.80 26.57 -9.33
N ASN A 212 -11.47 25.75 -8.49
CA ASN A 212 -12.87 25.33 -8.72
C ASN A 212 -13.84 25.59 -7.55
N ASN A 213 -14.94 26.29 -7.84
CA ASN A 213 -15.98 26.66 -6.88
C ASN A 213 -17.02 25.55 -6.63
N SER A 214 -16.72 24.31 -7.03
CA SER A 214 -17.68 23.20 -7.15
C SER A 214 -17.06 21.79 -7.08
N PHE A 215 -15.76 21.68 -6.77
CA PHE A 215 -15.11 20.38 -6.56
C PHE A 215 -15.44 19.83 -5.18
N ASN A 216 -16.33 18.83 -5.14
CA ASN A 216 -16.62 18.06 -3.93
C ASN A 216 -15.71 16.81 -3.86
N HIS A 217 -15.74 16.12 -2.71
CA HIS A 217 -14.97 14.89 -2.47
C HIS A 217 -15.13 13.83 -3.58
N SER A 218 -16.30 13.74 -4.23
CA SER A 218 -16.55 12.76 -5.30
C SER A 218 -15.68 13.03 -6.53
N THR A 219 -15.49 14.28 -6.92
CA THR A 219 -14.64 14.62 -8.07
C THR A 219 -13.16 14.38 -7.77
N TRP A 220 -12.70 14.69 -6.55
CA TRP A 220 -11.34 14.36 -6.11
C TRP A 220 -11.09 12.84 -6.06
N LEU A 221 -12.07 12.07 -5.58
CA LEU A 221 -12.04 10.61 -5.58
C LEU A 221 -11.94 10.02 -7.00
N VAL A 222 -12.67 10.54 -7.99
CA VAL A 222 -12.53 10.09 -9.40
C VAL A 222 -11.14 10.44 -9.95
N PHE A 223 -10.68 11.67 -9.74
CA PHE A 223 -9.33 12.12 -10.15
C PHE A 223 -8.22 11.19 -9.62
N MET A 224 -8.33 10.75 -8.36
CA MET A 224 -7.41 9.80 -7.74
C MET A 224 -7.64 8.35 -8.20
N LYS A 225 -8.89 7.87 -8.32
CA LYS A 225 -9.27 6.52 -8.78
C LYS A 225 -8.52 6.17 -10.06
N ASN A 226 -8.72 6.97 -11.12
CA ASN A 226 -8.17 6.67 -12.44
C ASN A 226 -6.63 6.58 -12.45
N ARG A 227 -5.96 7.36 -11.58
CA ARG A 227 -4.50 7.36 -11.43
C ARG A 227 -4.01 6.15 -10.64
N LEU A 228 -4.69 5.80 -9.54
CA LEU A 228 -4.35 4.65 -8.69
C LEU A 228 -4.59 3.32 -9.42
N GLU A 229 -5.61 3.25 -10.28
CA GLU A 229 -5.89 2.11 -11.18
C GLU A 229 -4.75 1.84 -12.18
N ILE A 230 -3.98 2.86 -12.58
CA ILE A 230 -2.80 2.72 -13.42
C ILE A 230 -1.56 2.42 -12.58
N ALA A 231 -1.39 3.10 -11.43
CA ALA A 231 -0.32 2.83 -10.47
C ALA A 231 -0.26 1.35 -10.07
N TYR A 232 -1.41 0.73 -9.76
CA TYR A 232 -1.53 -0.70 -9.45
C TYR A 232 -1.00 -1.60 -10.59
N LYS A 233 -1.21 -1.21 -11.85
CA LYS A 233 -0.74 -1.95 -13.04
C LYS A 233 0.77 -1.76 -13.29
N LEU A 234 1.38 -0.69 -12.78
CA LEU A 234 2.81 -0.41 -12.88
C LEU A 234 3.64 -1.10 -11.77
N LEU A 235 3.08 -1.24 -10.56
CA LEU A 235 3.77 -1.85 -9.41
C LEU A 235 4.22 -3.30 -9.65
N THR A 236 5.41 -3.67 -9.18
CA THR A 236 5.83 -5.07 -8.98
C THR A 236 4.94 -5.74 -7.93
N ASP A 237 4.93 -7.08 -7.91
CA ASP A 237 4.14 -7.86 -6.93
C ASP A 237 4.49 -7.53 -5.47
N ASP A 238 5.78 -7.37 -5.18
CA ASP A 238 6.33 -6.91 -3.89
C ASP A 238 6.41 -5.37 -3.79
N GLY A 239 5.74 -4.67 -4.70
CA GLY A 239 5.75 -3.23 -4.85
C GLY A 239 4.79 -2.54 -3.89
N VAL A 240 5.13 -1.30 -3.55
CA VAL A 240 4.41 -0.48 -2.56
C VAL A 240 4.09 0.89 -3.14
N ILE A 241 2.91 1.42 -2.83
CA ILE A 241 2.54 2.82 -3.04
C ILE A 241 2.46 3.54 -1.70
N ALA A 242 2.95 4.78 -1.66
CA ALA A 242 2.80 5.71 -0.56
C ALA A 242 2.15 7.01 -1.06
N ILE A 243 1.14 7.49 -0.35
CA ILE A 243 0.38 8.70 -0.72
C ILE A 243 0.40 9.67 0.45
N ALA A 244 0.96 10.86 0.25
CA ALA A 244 0.87 11.95 1.22
C ALA A 244 -0.50 12.63 1.17
N ILE A 245 -1.07 12.95 2.33
CA ILE A 245 -2.37 13.62 2.46
C ILE A 245 -2.50 14.28 3.85
N ASP A 246 -3.36 15.28 4.01
CA ASP A 246 -3.71 15.82 5.33
C ASP A 246 -5.07 15.30 5.84
N ASP A 247 -5.58 15.89 6.92
CA ASP A 247 -6.82 15.48 7.58
C ASP A 247 -8.07 15.51 6.66
N PHE A 248 -8.07 16.27 5.56
CA PHE A 248 -9.29 16.59 4.80
C PHE A 248 -9.79 15.42 3.95
N GLU A 249 -8.93 14.79 3.14
CA GLU A 249 -9.30 13.64 2.30
C GLU A 249 -8.76 12.29 2.80
N TYR A 250 -7.99 12.24 3.90
CA TYR A 250 -7.39 10.99 4.42
C TYR A 250 -8.39 9.83 4.54
N ALA A 251 -9.58 10.09 5.08
CA ALA A 251 -10.61 9.06 5.27
C ALA A 251 -11.18 8.55 3.94
N HIS A 252 -11.42 9.44 2.98
CA HIS A 252 -11.94 9.10 1.65
C HIS A 252 -10.89 8.34 0.83
N LEU A 253 -9.64 8.82 0.84
CA LEU A 253 -8.49 8.16 0.21
C LEU A 253 -8.25 6.75 0.80
N LYS A 254 -8.33 6.59 2.13
CA LYS A 254 -8.18 5.28 2.79
C LYS A 254 -9.23 4.27 2.30
N VAL A 255 -10.47 4.70 2.12
CA VAL A 255 -11.56 3.85 1.60
C VAL A 255 -11.34 3.51 0.13
N LEU A 256 -10.93 4.47 -0.70
CA LEU A 256 -10.60 4.23 -2.12
C LEU A 256 -9.43 3.25 -2.29
N CYS A 257 -8.38 3.37 -1.47
CA CYS A 257 -7.26 2.44 -1.48
C CYS A 257 -7.65 1.04 -0.94
N ASP A 258 -8.54 0.96 0.06
CA ASP A 258 -9.11 -0.31 0.53
C ASP A 258 -9.94 -1.04 -0.54
N GLU A 259 -10.52 -0.31 -1.50
CA GLU A 259 -11.22 -0.85 -2.66
C GLU A 259 -10.25 -1.30 -3.76
N LEU A 260 -9.30 -0.44 -4.15
CA LEU A 260 -8.38 -0.70 -5.28
C LEU A 260 -7.25 -1.70 -4.96
N PHE A 261 -6.74 -1.72 -3.73
CA PHE A 261 -5.60 -2.56 -3.33
C PHE A 261 -6.01 -3.75 -2.45
N THR A 262 -7.27 -3.80 -1.98
CA THR A 262 -7.80 -4.60 -0.86
C THR A 262 -7.30 -4.16 0.52
N ARG A 263 -8.11 -4.44 1.56
CA ARG A 263 -7.82 -4.10 2.96
C ARG A 263 -6.66 -4.90 3.53
N GLU A 264 -6.51 -6.12 3.06
CA GLU A 264 -5.48 -7.07 3.45
C GLU A 264 -4.08 -6.57 3.09
N ASN A 265 -3.96 -5.77 2.01
CA ASN A 265 -2.70 -5.20 1.52
C ASN A 265 -2.30 -3.85 2.15
N TYR A 266 -3.06 -3.35 3.12
CA TYR A 266 -2.72 -2.11 3.85
C TYR A 266 -1.47 -2.34 4.72
N VAL A 267 -0.37 -1.66 4.38
CA VAL A 267 0.93 -1.78 5.07
C VAL A 267 0.95 -0.92 6.34
N GLY A 268 0.36 0.27 6.28
CA GLY A 268 0.27 1.18 7.42
C GLY A 268 0.06 2.64 7.03
N THR A 269 -0.15 3.48 8.03
CA THR A 269 -0.08 4.95 7.90
C THR A 269 1.07 5.45 8.76
N ILE A 270 1.94 6.27 8.18
CA ILE A 270 2.99 7.00 8.88
C ILE A 270 2.52 8.45 9.05
N ILE A 271 2.58 8.95 10.28
CA ILE A 271 2.28 10.34 10.63
C ILE A 271 3.60 11.10 10.64
N VAL A 272 3.75 12.11 9.78
CA VAL A 272 4.98 12.90 9.62
C VAL A 272 4.74 14.31 10.16
N GLN A 273 5.54 14.77 11.12
CA GLN A 273 5.43 16.12 11.67
C GLN A 273 6.06 17.16 10.72
N SER A 274 5.31 17.55 9.69
CA SER A 274 5.78 18.49 8.65
C SER A 274 5.97 19.93 9.16
N ASN A 275 5.33 20.31 10.27
CA ASN A 275 5.46 21.61 10.92
C ASN A 275 5.38 21.50 12.46
N PRO A 276 6.51 21.41 13.18
CA PRO A 276 6.56 21.31 14.65
C PRO A 276 5.90 22.45 15.43
N ARG A 277 5.62 23.61 14.81
CA ARG A 277 4.91 24.73 15.45
C ARG A 277 3.39 24.63 15.37
N GLY A 278 2.87 23.73 14.54
CA GLY A 278 1.46 23.66 14.19
C GLY A 278 1.01 24.78 13.24
N ARG A 279 -0.10 24.56 12.54
CA ARG A 279 -0.81 25.57 11.73
C ARG A 279 -1.89 26.23 12.60
N THR A 280 -1.85 27.55 12.76
CA THR A 280 -2.80 28.33 13.59
C THR A 280 -4.18 28.56 12.95
N ILE A 281 -4.47 27.86 11.85
CA ILE A 281 -5.70 28.03 11.05
C ILE A 281 -6.91 27.40 11.76
N ASN A 282 -6.69 26.27 12.44
CA ASN A 282 -7.71 25.55 13.19
C ASN A 282 -7.79 26.08 14.62
N SER A 283 -8.94 26.62 15.02
CA SER A 283 -9.17 27.27 16.33
C SER A 283 -9.12 26.32 17.53
N ASN A 284 -9.27 25.01 17.32
CA ASN A 284 -9.35 24.00 18.39
C ASN A 284 -8.03 23.25 18.62
N PHE A 285 -7.31 22.91 17.54
CA PHE A 285 -6.06 22.14 17.58
C PHE A 285 -5.11 22.63 16.48
N ALA A 286 -3.85 22.92 16.82
CA ALA A 286 -2.86 23.39 15.86
C ALA A 286 -2.22 22.21 15.08
N THR A 287 -2.84 21.80 13.97
CA THR A 287 -2.38 20.68 13.12
C THR A 287 -0.90 20.83 12.77
N CYS A 288 -0.07 19.87 13.17
CA CYS A 288 1.39 19.88 13.03
C CYS A 288 1.96 18.77 12.14
N HIS A 289 1.08 17.85 11.68
CA HIS A 289 1.42 16.65 10.94
C HIS A 289 0.68 16.54 9.61
N GLU A 290 1.19 15.65 8.76
CA GLU A 290 0.54 15.10 7.57
C GLU A 290 0.59 13.56 7.65
N TYR A 291 -0.31 12.88 6.93
CA TYR A 291 -0.34 11.44 6.81
C TYR A 291 0.42 10.99 5.56
N CYS A 292 1.06 9.84 5.62
CA CYS A 292 1.58 9.12 4.48
C CYS A 292 1.06 7.68 4.53
N LEU A 293 0.20 7.33 3.57
CA LEU A 293 -0.61 6.12 3.55
C LEU A 293 0.02 5.06 2.63
N TYR A 294 0.34 3.88 3.17
CA TYR A 294 1.10 2.82 2.48
C TYR A 294 0.24 1.59 2.17
N TYR A 295 0.28 1.14 0.91
CA TYR A 295 -0.33 -0.11 0.43
C TYR A 295 0.65 -0.93 -0.40
N ALA A 296 0.55 -2.24 -0.29
CA ALA A 296 1.26 -3.19 -1.15
C ALA A 296 0.39 -3.58 -2.36
N LYS A 297 1.02 -4.12 -3.41
CA LYS A 297 0.30 -4.93 -4.42
C LYS A 297 -0.01 -6.33 -3.90
N ASP A 298 0.97 -6.95 -3.22
CA ASP A 298 0.83 -8.17 -2.43
C ASP A 298 1.70 -8.07 -1.17
N ILE A 299 1.07 -7.78 -0.02
CA ILE A 299 1.77 -7.57 1.26
C ILE A 299 2.54 -8.81 1.74
N THR A 300 2.21 -10.01 1.24
CA THR A 300 2.91 -11.24 1.63
C THR A 300 4.32 -11.33 1.05
N LYS A 301 4.61 -10.53 0.02
CA LYS A 301 5.91 -10.43 -0.66
C LYS A 301 6.72 -9.20 -0.23
N VAL A 302 6.10 -8.22 0.42
CA VAL A 302 6.77 -6.98 0.83
C VAL A 302 7.73 -7.22 1.99
N ASN A 303 9.02 -6.98 1.75
CA ASN A 303 10.00 -6.76 2.81
C ASN A 303 10.01 -5.28 3.21
N ILE A 304 10.09 -4.99 4.52
CA ILE A 304 10.26 -3.64 5.06
C ILE A 304 11.60 -3.59 5.80
N ASN A 305 12.54 -2.82 5.27
CA ASN A 305 13.88 -2.69 5.79
C ASN A 305 13.91 -1.94 7.14
N ASN A 306 15.01 -2.09 7.89
CA ASN A 306 15.24 -1.30 9.09
C ASN A 306 15.77 0.10 8.71
N LEU A 307 15.40 1.11 9.50
CA LEU A 307 16.10 2.39 9.53
C LEU A 307 17.34 2.30 10.42
N ASP A 308 18.26 3.23 10.23
CA ASP A 308 19.42 3.40 11.11
C ASP A 308 19.00 3.66 12.56
N LEU A 309 19.82 3.24 13.52
CA LEU A 309 19.64 3.62 14.93
C LEU A 309 19.85 5.12 15.10
N THR A 310 19.14 5.75 16.04
CA THR A 310 19.50 7.11 16.44
C THR A 310 20.73 7.08 17.34
N THR A 311 21.55 8.12 17.34
CA THR A 311 22.75 8.20 18.21
C THR A 311 22.40 8.03 19.69
N GLU A 312 21.22 8.45 20.13
CA GLU A 312 20.69 8.15 21.46
C GLU A 312 20.53 6.64 21.71
N GLN A 313 20.00 5.90 20.74
CA GLN A 313 19.81 4.45 20.83
C GLN A 313 21.14 3.69 20.79
N GLU A 314 22.11 4.15 19.98
CA GLU A 314 23.47 3.61 19.95
C GLU A 314 24.15 3.81 21.30
N ASN A 315 24.05 5.02 21.88
CA ASN A 315 24.58 5.36 23.20
C ASN A 315 23.96 4.54 24.36
N LEU A 316 22.82 3.87 24.17
CA LEU A 316 22.30 2.92 25.16
C LEU A 316 23.13 1.63 25.24
N PHE A 317 23.90 1.27 24.20
CA PHE A 317 24.76 0.08 24.14
C PHE A 317 26.19 0.41 24.59
N ASN A 318 26.30 0.99 25.79
CA ASN A 318 27.51 1.59 26.34
C ASN A 318 28.56 0.59 26.91
N ASN A 319 28.48 -0.69 26.56
CA ASN A 319 29.46 -1.72 26.92
C ASN A 319 29.91 -2.42 25.65
N SER A 320 31.12 -2.96 25.62
CA SER A 320 31.63 -3.74 24.50
C SER A 320 32.41 -4.97 24.99
N ASP A 321 32.44 -6.00 24.16
CA ASP A 321 33.35 -7.14 24.27
C ASP A 321 33.68 -7.66 22.86
N GLN A 322 34.31 -8.83 22.74
CA GLN A 322 34.69 -9.44 21.45
C GLN A 322 33.49 -9.69 20.50
N SER A 323 32.27 -9.73 21.03
CA SER A 323 31.01 -9.90 20.28
C SER A 323 30.24 -8.57 20.09
N GLY A 324 30.95 -7.44 20.12
CA GLY A 324 30.41 -6.11 19.81
C GLY A 324 29.67 -5.42 20.95
N ASN A 325 29.01 -4.29 20.64
CA ASN A 325 28.40 -3.41 21.62
C ASN A 325 27.10 -3.98 22.23
N TYR A 326 26.90 -3.77 23.53
CA TYR A 326 25.78 -4.31 24.28
C TYR A 326 25.38 -3.44 25.49
N ARG A 327 24.21 -3.75 26.06
CA ARG A 327 23.71 -3.19 27.32
C ARG A 327 23.18 -4.27 28.24
N TYR A 328 23.19 -4.02 29.55
CA TYR A 328 22.62 -4.95 30.52
C TYR A 328 21.11 -4.79 30.67
N LEU A 329 20.34 -5.70 30.07
CA LEU A 329 18.88 -5.75 30.17
C LEU A 329 18.46 -6.70 31.33
N PRO A 330 17.48 -6.35 32.18
CA PRO A 330 16.98 -7.26 33.22
C PRO A 330 16.41 -8.52 32.57
N PHE A 331 16.92 -9.72 32.85
CA PHE A 331 16.46 -10.94 32.14
C PHE A 331 15.05 -11.37 32.55
N ARG A 332 14.64 -11.05 33.79
CA ARG A 332 13.24 -11.16 34.27
C ARG A 332 12.36 -10.08 33.63
N ARG A 333 11.12 -10.42 33.26
CA ARG A 333 10.10 -9.46 32.80
C ARG A 333 9.37 -8.83 34.00
N SER A 334 8.90 -7.59 33.82
CA SER A 334 8.35 -6.73 34.89
C SER A 334 6.99 -6.09 34.58
N GLY A 335 6.38 -6.39 33.43
CA GLY A 335 5.04 -5.88 33.09
C GLY A 335 3.92 -6.66 33.77
N GLY A 336 2.69 -6.15 33.75
CA GLY A 336 1.52 -6.89 34.23
C GLY A 336 1.34 -8.23 33.50
N THR A 337 1.47 -8.19 32.17
CA THR A 337 1.43 -9.38 31.30
C THR A 337 2.77 -10.12 31.26
N SER A 338 3.24 -10.56 32.43
CA SER A 338 4.54 -11.23 32.66
C SER A 338 4.48 -12.27 33.79
N THR A 339 3.39 -13.04 33.84
CA THR A 339 3.14 -14.04 34.89
C THR A 339 3.21 -15.48 34.34
N PRO A 340 3.31 -16.51 35.20
CA PRO A 340 3.35 -17.91 34.77
C PRO A 340 2.07 -18.37 34.07
N GLU A 341 0.91 -17.79 34.39
CA GLU A 341 -0.39 -18.18 33.83
C GLU A 341 -0.50 -17.83 32.34
N GLU A 342 0.06 -16.70 31.93
CA GLU A 342 0.13 -16.31 30.50
C GLU A 342 1.28 -17.00 29.74
N ARG A 343 2.35 -17.38 30.45
CA ARG A 343 3.64 -17.78 29.85
C ARG A 343 4.32 -18.90 30.66
N PRO A 344 3.68 -20.08 30.82
CA PRO A 344 4.15 -21.12 31.72
C PRO A 344 5.56 -21.62 31.39
N ASN A 345 5.87 -21.73 30.10
CA ASN A 345 7.17 -22.19 29.60
C ASN A 345 8.33 -21.19 29.85
N SER A 346 8.01 -19.96 30.31
CA SER A 346 8.97 -18.90 30.63
C SER A 346 9.22 -18.73 32.14
N GLU A 347 8.57 -19.50 33.02
CA GLU A 347 8.95 -19.63 34.43
C GLU A 347 9.67 -20.97 34.64
N PHE A 348 10.94 -20.91 35.03
CA PHE A 348 11.80 -22.05 35.37
C PHE A 348 13.00 -21.57 36.19
N THR A 349 13.66 -22.49 36.90
CA THR A 349 14.88 -22.20 37.67
C THR A 349 16.08 -22.01 36.75
N LEU A 350 16.93 -21.01 37.04
CA LEU A 350 18.29 -20.89 36.52
C LEU A 350 19.26 -21.36 37.62
N TYR A 351 20.22 -22.22 37.30
CA TYR A 351 21.22 -22.70 38.25
C TYR A 351 22.56 -21.98 38.02
N TYR A 352 22.93 -21.14 38.99
CA TYR A 352 24.12 -20.31 38.96
C TYR A 352 25.23 -20.90 39.85
N SER A 353 26.43 -21.08 39.31
CA SER A 353 27.64 -21.42 40.08
C SER A 353 28.31 -20.14 40.58
N LYS A 354 28.68 -20.09 41.87
CA LYS A 354 29.46 -18.98 42.44
C LYS A 354 30.93 -19.05 42.00
N SER A 355 31.49 -20.27 41.90
CA SER A 355 32.89 -20.48 41.52
C SER A 355 33.18 -20.19 40.05
N GLU A 356 32.29 -20.60 39.13
CA GLU A 356 32.36 -20.23 37.71
C GLU A 356 31.81 -18.82 37.43
N ASN A 357 31.10 -18.22 38.39
CA ASN A 357 30.42 -16.92 38.26
C ASN A 357 29.45 -16.88 37.04
N ASN A 358 28.79 -18.00 36.74
CA ASN A 358 27.98 -18.18 35.53
C ASN A 358 26.73 -19.04 35.78
N ILE A 359 25.75 -18.98 34.86
CA ILE A 359 24.63 -19.92 34.80
C ILE A 359 25.11 -21.19 34.11
N ILE A 360 25.11 -22.32 34.83
CA ILE A 360 25.64 -23.60 34.33
C ILE A 360 24.55 -24.55 33.83
N ALA A 361 23.34 -24.43 34.36
CA ALA A 361 22.20 -25.28 34.01
C ALA A 361 20.86 -24.56 34.23
N ILE A 362 19.76 -25.11 33.72
CA ILE A 362 18.40 -24.55 33.86
C ILE A 362 17.36 -25.67 34.03
N GLY A 363 16.24 -25.38 34.67
CA GLY A 363 15.16 -26.37 34.82
C GLY A 363 14.46 -26.69 33.48
N GLY A 364 14.21 -27.97 33.23
CA GLY A 364 13.46 -28.46 32.07
C GLY A 364 11.94 -28.37 32.29
N ASN A 365 11.26 -29.52 32.29
CA ASN A 365 9.84 -29.69 32.59
C ASN A 365 9.54 -29.46 34.08
N ARG A 366 8.28 -29.19 34.42
CA ARG A 366 7.84 -28.87 35.80
C ARG A 366 7.15 -30.06 36.47
N LYS A 367 7.48 -30.32 37.74
CA LYS A 367 6.66 -31.13 38.65
C LYS A 367 5.41 -30.33 39.03
N GLY A 368 4.24 -30.76 38.57
CA GLY A 368 2.94 -30.15 38.91
C GLY A 368 2.50 -28.99 38.01
N GLY A 369 1.31 -28.45 38.31
CA GLY A 369 0.65 -27.41 37.51
C GLY A 369 1.20 -25.99 37.68
N ILE A 370 0.64 -25.05 36.90
CA ILE A 370 1.07 -23.64 36.88
C ILE A 370 0.85 -22.94 38.24
N GLU A 371 -0.19 -23.34 38.98
CA GLU A 371 -0.52 -22.76 40.29
C GLU A 371 0.60 -22.96 41.34
N TYR A 372 1.40 -24.02 41.20
CA TYR A 372 2.50 -24.36 42.09
C TYR A 372 3.79 -23.61 41.70
N VAL A 373 4.66 -23.39 42.70
CA VAL A 373 6.04 -22.90 42.48
C VAL A 373 6.75 -23.84 41.50
N TYR A 374 7.58 -23.29 40.61
CA TYR A 374 8.32 -24.12 39.67
C TYR A 374 9.33 -25.03 40.41
N GLU A 375 9.12 -26.34 40.30
CA GLU A 375 10.08 -27.38 40.64
C GLU A 375 10.42 -28.17 39.37
N PRO A 376 11.70 -28.39 39.02
CA PRO A 376 12.05 -29.17 37.84
C PRO A 376 11.83 -30.68 38.02
N MET A 377 11.38 -31.34 36.96
CA MET A 377 11.48 -32.79 36.79
C MET A 377 12.95 -33.19 36.53
N GLU A 378 13.59 -32.52 35.57
CA GLU A 378 14.97 -32.67 35.15
C GLU A 378 15.68 -31.31 35.07
N ILE A 379 17.02 -31.32 35.21
CA ILE A 379 17.88 -30.16 34.99
C ILE A 379 18.60 -30.32 33.65
N LEU A 380 18.62 -29.26 32.85
CA LEU A 380 19.22 -29.19 31.52
C LEU A 380 20.55 -28.45 31.58
N GLN A 381 21.62 -29.09 31.13
CA GLN A 381 22.96 -28.52 30.94
C GLN A 381 23.44 -28.80 29.52
N LEU A 382 24.49 -28.11 29.04
CA LEU A 382 25.12 -28.44 27.76
C LEU A 382 26.39 -29.28 27.97
N ASN A 383 26.52 -30.38 27.21
CA ASN A 383 27.78 -31.16 27.11
C ASN A 383 28.86 -30.38 26.34
N GLU A 384 30.08 -30.92 26.23
CA GLU A 384 31.19 -30.25 25.54
C GLU A 384 30.82 -29.87 24.09
N ASP A 385 30.19 -30.79 23.36
CA ASP A 385 29.73 -30.60 21.96
C ASP A 385 28.65 -29.52 21.78
N GLY A 386 27.94 -29.14 22.84
CA GLY A 386 26.89 -28.11 22.81
C GLY A 386 25.46 -28.65 22.66
N GLU A 387 25.25 -29.94 22.90
CA GLU A 387 23.93 -30.58 23.00
C GLU A 387 23.41 -30.55 24.44
N ILE A 388 22.08 -30.59 24.60
CA ILE A 388 21.45 -30.63 25.93
C ILE A 388 21.51 -32.04 26.52
N VAL A 389 21.98 -32.14 27.77
CA VAL A 389 21.91 -33.33 28.61
C VAL A 389 20.97 -33.11 29.79
N GLU A 390 20.22 -34.16 30.14
CA GLU A 390 19.27 -34.19 31.26
C GLU A 390 19.93 -34.78 32.52
N LEU A 391 19.77 -34.11 33.66
CA LEU A 391 20.40 -34.44 34.94
C LEU A 391 19.36 -34.49 36.07
N ASN A 392 19.58 -35.36 37.06
CA ASN A 392 18.73 -35.46 38.27
C ASN A 392 18.82 -34.14 39.08
N PRO A 393 17.69 -33.47 39.40
CA PRO A 393 17.69 -32.24 40.21
C PRO A 393 18.40 -32.32 41.56
N GLU A 394 18.51 -33.51 42.16
CA GLU A 394 19.14 -33.71 43.48
C GLU A 394 20.64 -33.41 43.50
N SER A 395 21.36 -33.52 42.37
CA SER A 395 22.79 -33.21 42.32
C SER A 395 23.09 -31.70 42.37
N PHE A 396 22.12 -30.86 42.00
CA PHE A 396 22.24 -29.40 42.05
C PHE A 396 21.73 -28.85 43.38
N ASN A 397 20.64 -29.40 43.93
CA ASN A 397 20.02 -28.90 45.16
C ASN A 397 20.89 -29.06 46.42
N ASN A 398 21.84 -30.00 46.41
CA ASN A 398 22.73 -30.28 47.55
C ASN A 398 24.13 -29.62 47.45
N ASN A 399 24.42 -28.88 46.38
CA ASN A 399 25.74 -28.30 46.15
C ASN A 399 25.82 -26.84 46.67
N PRO A 400 26.68 -26.53 47.66
CA PRO A 400 26.75 -25.18 48.24
C PRO A 400 27.34 -24.11 47.30
N ASP A 401 27.99 -24.49 46.20
CA ASP A 401 28.43 -23.54 45.16
C ASP A 401 27.27 -23.06 44.27
N ILE A 402 26.23 -23.89 44.13
CA ILE A 402 25.13 -23.68 43.20
C ILE A 402 24.00 -22.88 43.88
N VAL A 403 23.37 -21.99 43.12
CA VAL A 403 22.21 -21.21 43.54
C VAL A 403 21.06 -21.42 42.54
N PRO A 404 19.89 -21.93 42.98
CA PRO A 404 18.67 -21.89 42.19
C PRO A 404 18.08 -20.46 42.22
N ILE A 405 17.92 -19.86 41.03
CA ILE A 405 17.34 -18.53 40.85
C ILE A 405 16.00 -18.67 40.10
N LEU A 406 14.91 -18.27 40.75
CA LEU A 406 13.58 -18.19 40.14
C LEU A 406 13.26 -16.75 39.71
N PRO A 407 12.40 -16.54 38.68
CA PRO A 407 12.01 -15.21 38.22
C PRO A 407 10.97 -14.57 39.17
N ILE A 408 11.37 -14.21 40.39
CA ILE A 408 10.51 -13.59 41.41
C ILE A 408 10.78 -12.08 41.48
N ASP A 409 9.74 -11.25 41.69
CA ASP A 409 9.88 -9.80 41.86
C ASP A 409 10.16 -9.36 43.30
N VAL A 410 10.51 -8.07 43.47
CA VAL A 410 10.94 -7.48 44.76
C VAL A 410 9.86 -7.49 45.86
N ASN A 411 8.63 -7.91 45.53
CA ASN A 411 7.49 -8.09 46.43
C ASN A 411 7.11 -9.58 46.58
N GLY A 412 7.99 -10.51 46.21
CA GLY A 412 7.76 -11.95 46.28
C GLY A 412 6.85 -12.53 45.19
N ARG A 413 6.43 -11.73 44.20
CA ARG A 413 5.46 -12.19 43.18
C ARG A 413 6.16 -12.93 42.04
N ARG A 414 5.61 -14.07 41.63
CA ARG A 414 6.10 -14.88 40.50
C ARG A 414 6.01 -14.10 39.18
N ARG A 415 7.04 -14.22 38.34
CA ARG A 415 7.16 -13.63 37.00
C ARG A 415 7.72 -14.66 36.03
N VAL A 416 8.18 -14.20 34.88
CA VAL A 416 8.81 -15.02 33.85
C VAL A 416 10.11 -14.39 33.34
N TRP A 417 10.99 -15.21 32.80
CA TRP A 417 12.16 -14.80 32.02
C TRP A 417 11.75 -14.23 30.65
N ARG A 418 12.67 -13.55 29.96
CA ARG A 418 12.42 -13.04 28.59
C ARG A 418 12.40 -14.12 27.52
N TRP A 419 13.10 -15.23 27.73
CA TRP A 419 13.20 -16.35 26.79
C TRP A 419 12.66 -17.63 27.44
N SER A 420 12.08 -18.52 26.65
CA SER A 420 11.66 -19.88 27.03
C SER A 420 12.54 -20.97 26.40
N ASP A 421 13.16 -20.67 25.26
CA ASP A 421 14.10 -21.53 24.55
C ASP A 421 15.29 -21.90 25.46
N ARG A 422 15.39 -23.19 25.79
CA ARG A 422 16.35 -23.74 26.76
C ARG A 422 17.76 -23.76 26.18
N LEU A 423 17.91 -24.20 24.92
CA LEU A 423 19.20 -24.25 24.22
C LEU A 423 19.80 -22.85 24.07
N LYS A 424 18.99 -21.88 23.65
CA LYS A 424 19.42 -20.49 23.48
C LYS A 424 19.92 -19.86 24.79
N ILE A 425 19.28 -20.18 25.92
CA ILE A 425 19.70 -19.67 27.24
C ILE A 425 21.03 -20.30 27.66
N LEU A 426 21.18 -21.62 27.56
CA LEU A 426 22.43 -22.28 27.93
C LEU A 426 23.60 -21.87 27.01
N THR A 427 23.35 -21.67 25.72
CA THR A 427 24.35 -21.18 24.77
C THR A 427 24.78 -19.75 25.11
N ALA A 428 23.82 -18.87 25.41
CA ALA A 428 24.13 -17.50 25.87
C ALA A 428 24.88 -17.49 27.22
N ALA A 429 24.60 -18.44 28.11
CA ALA A 429 25.35 -18.59 29.36
C ALA A 429 26.80 -19.09 29.11
N ARG A 430 26.99 -20.11 28.27
CA ARG A 430 28.32 -20.56 27.80
C ARG A 430 29.14 -19.42 27.17
N ASN A 431 28.49 -18.52 26.44
CA ASN A 431 29.12 -17.34 25.82
C ASN A 431 29.36 -16.17 26.80
N GLY A 432 28.97 -16.28 28.07
CA GLY A 432 29.10 -15.20 29.04
C GLY A 432 28.19 -14.00 28.73
N ASP A 433 27.04 -14.20 28.09
CA ASP A 433 26.04 -13.15 27.85
C ASP A 433 25.13 -12.88 29.06
N PHE A 434 25.25 -13.65 30.16
CA PHE A 434 24.57 -13.35 31.41
C PHE A 434 25.52 -12.72 32.44
N LYS A 435 24.99 -11.75 33.20
CA LYS A 435 25.60 -11.21 34.41
C LYS A 435 24.64 -11.41 35.57
N VAL A 436 25.08 -12.15 36.58
CA VAL A 436 24.34 -12.37 37.82
C VAL A 436 24.97 -11.51 38.92
N GLN A 437 24.14 -10.86 39.75
CA GLN A 437 24.60 -9.99 40.85
C GLN A 437 23.75 -10.26 42.09
N ALA A 438 24.36 -10.30 43.27
CA ALA A 438 23.60 -10.32 44.53
C ALA A 438 23.02 -8.92 44.82
N ASP A 439 21.74 -8.83 45.16
CA ASP A 439 21.02 -7.56 45.35
C ASP A 439 20.56 -7.32 46.81
N GLY A 440 21.04 -8.15 47.74
CA GLY A 440 20.65 -8.13 49.16
C GLY A 440 19.28 -8.75 49.46
N ARG A 441 18.51 -9.14 48.43
CA ARG A 441 17.25 -9.91 48.56
C ARG A 441 17.33 -11.28 47.89
N GLY A 442 18.28 -11.46 46.98
CA GLY A 442 18.61 -12.70 46.31
C GLY A 442 19.65 -12.44 45.23
N TYR A 443 19.42 -13.01 44.05
CA TYR A 443 20.27 -12.81 42.88
C TYR A 443 19.47 -12.23 41.71
N TYR A 444 20.01 -11.17 41.12
CA TYR A 444 19.46 -10.44 40.00
C TYR A 444 20.21 -10.80 38.71
N VAL A 445 19.48 -11.28 37.71
CA VAL A 445 20.03 -11.75 36.43
C VAL A 445 19.80 -10.72 35.33
N GLN A 446 20.88 -10.32 34.68
CA GLN A 446 20.89 -9.45 33.50
C GLN A 446 21.45 -10.19 32.29
N LEU A 447 20.95 -9.84 31.11
CA LEU A 447 21.40 -10.32 29.80
C LEU A 447 22.14 -9.18 29.07
N LYS A 448 23.20 -9.52 28.33
CA LYS A 448 23.80 -8.65 27.30
C LYS A 448 22.84 -8.54 26.12
N ASP A 449 21.98 -7.53 26.13
CA ASP A 449 21.15 -7.15 24.99
C ASP A 449 22.06 -6.41 24.01
N ARG A 450 22.42 -7.09 22.90
CA ARG A 450 23.42 -6.60 21.93
C ARG A 450 22.79 -5.64 20.91
N ILE A 451 23.61 -4.72 20.39
CA ILE A 451 23.19 -3.76 19.37
C ILE A 451 22.74 -4.50 18.10
N LYS A 452 21.82 -3.89 17.34
CA LYS A 452 21.27 -4.45 16.10
C LYS A 452 21.60 -3.54 14.92
N SER A 453 21.63 -4.11 13.72
CA SER A 453 21.80 -3.40 12.44
C SER A 453 20.54 -2.59 12.06
N GLY A 454 20.16 -1.65 12.93
CA GLY A 454 19.01 -0.77 12.75
C GLY A 454 17.78 -1.10 13.62
N ARG A 455 16.74 -0.29 13.41
CA ARG A 455 15.42 -0.34 14.06
C ARG A 455 14.33 -0.54 13.00
N LYS A 456 13.24 -1.22 13.34
CA LYS A 456 12.03 -1.14 12.52
C LYS A 456 11.52 0.32 12.50
N PRO A 457 10.99 0.81 11.36
CA PRO A 457 10.34 2.12 11.33
C PRO A 457 9.18 2.20 12.31
N LYS A 458 8.96 3.39 12.87
CA LYS A 458 7.75 3.73 13.65
C LYS A 458 6.70 4.33 12.70
N THR A 459 5.44 4.33 13.12
CA THR A 459 4.33 5.03 12.46
C THR A 459 4.20 6.51 12.83
N ILE A 460 5.11 7.06 13.64
CA ILE A 460 5.20 8.49 13.97
C ILE A 460 6.64 8.93 13.71
N TRP A 461 6.79 9.97 12.89
CA TRP A 461 8.04 10.54 12.40
C TRP A 461 8.09 12.03 12.82
N ASP A 462 8.77 12.28 13.93
CA ASP A 462 8.78 13.53 14.71
C ASP A 462 10.20 14.14 14.86
N ASP A 463 11.18 13.63 14.12
CA ASP A 463 12.52 14.19 13.99
C ASP A 463 12.48 15.55 13.27
N SER A 464 13.29 16.52 13.73
CA SER A 464 13.33 17.86 13.14
C SER A 464 13.80 17.89 11.68
N ARG A 465 14.43 16.82 11.18
CA ARG A 465 14.76 16.63 9.76
C ARG A 465 13.52 16.48 8.87
N TYR A 466 12.36 16.11 9.40
CA TYR A 466 11.13 15.97 8.59
C TYR A 466 10.37 17.29 8.36
N ASP A 467 10.74 18.38 9.06
CA ASP A 467 10.16 19.72 8.86
C ASP A 467 10.41 20.24 7.44
N ALA A 468 9.32 20.51 6.72
CA ALA A 468 9.36 20.98 5.34
C ALA A 468 9.88 22.43 5.21
N SER A 469 9.84 23.23 6.29
CA SER A 469 10.35 24.60 6.26
C SER A 469 11.89 24.62 6.29
N SER A 470 12.54 23.90 7.20
CA SER A 470 14.00 23.80 7.26
C SER A 470 14.59 22.88 6.19
N SER A 471 14.03 21.69 5.97
CA SER A 471 14.65 20.66 5.13
C SER A 471 14.14 20.62 3.68
N GLY A 472 12.96 21.20 3.41
CA GLY A 472 12.47 21.44 2.05
C GLY A 472 12.81 22.85 1.56
N THR A 473 12.26 23.87 2.23
CA THR A 473 12.25 25.26 1.71
C THR A 473 13.63 25.93 1.78
N ILE A 474 14.38 25.81 2.89
CA ILE A 474 15.74 26.40 2.97
C ILE A 474 16.71 25.67 2.02
N LEU A 475 16.58 24.35 1.85
CA LEU A 475 17.37 23.59 0.88
C LEU A 475 17.14 24.11 -0.55
N LEU A 476 15.88 24.25 -0.98
CA LEU A 476 15.56 24.77 -2.31
C LEU A 476 16.07 26.21 -2.48
N LYS A 477 15.91 27.08 -1.47
CA LYS A 477 16.48 28.45 -1.50
C LYS A 477 17.99 28.47 -1.74
N LYS A 478 18.75 27.56 -1.11
CA LYS A 478 20.21 27.45 -1.34
C LYS A 478 20.56 27.00 -2.76
N MET A 479 19.71 26.19 -3.38
CA MET A 479 19.89 25.72 -4.76
C MET A 479 19.52 26.77 -5.82
N PHE A 480 18.75 27.80 -5.46
CA PHE A 480 18.28 28.87 -6.35
C PHE A 480 18.63 30.24 -5.78
N ASP A 481 19.87 30.39 -5.29
CA ASP A 481 20.53 31.68 -5.04
C ASP A 481 19.78 32.63 -4.07
N GLY A 482 18.95 32.05 -3.19
CA GLY A 482 18.14 32.73 -2.17
C GLY A 482 16.66 32.89 -2.53
N GLU A 483 16.29 32.73 -3.81
CA GLU A 483 14.92 32.85 -4.31
C GLU A 483 14.02 31.71 -3.80
N LYS A 484 12.71 31.93 -3.81
CA LYS A 484 11.70 30.92 -3.43
C LYS A 484 10.92 30.47 -4.69
N PRO A 485 11.50 29.64 -5.57
CA PRO A 485 10.89 29.28 -6.85
C PRO A 485 9.72 28.28 -6.73
N PHE A 486 9.48 27.71 -5.54
CA PHE A 486 8.41 26.75 -5.30
C PHE A 486 7.75 26.95 -3.93
N SER A 487 6.47 26.61 -3.82
CA SER A 487 5.71 26.63 -2.56
C SER A 487 5.58 25.23 -1.97
N TYR A 488 5.89 25.09 -0.67
CA TYR A 488 5.69 23.85 0.12
C TYR A 488 6.42 22.57 -0.38
N PRO A 489 7.72 22.63 -0.75
CA PRO A 489 8.46 21.41 -1.09
C PRO A 489 8.57 20.46 0.13
N LYS A 490 8.24 19.18 -0.06
CA LYS A 490 8.42 18.12 0.95
C LYS A 490 9.88 18.01 1.42
N SER A 491 10.09 17.56 2.67
CA SER A 491 11.44 17.30 3.18
C SER A 491 12.12 16.14 2.45
N ILE A 492 13.37 16.37 2.03
CA ILE A 492 14.28 15.35 1.50
C ILE A 492 14.41 14.15 2.45
N TYR A 493 14.51 14.36 3.76
CA TYR A 493 14.77 13.28 4.71
C TYR A 493 13.57 12.35 4.89
N THR A 494 12.34 12.87 4.77
CA THR A 494 11.13 12.05 4.70
C THR A 494 11.19 11.11 3.51
N MET A 495 11.66 11.60 2.35
CA MET A 495 11.83 10.76 1.16
C MET A 495 12.99 9.76 1.29
N ILE A 496 14.16 10.16 1.81
CA ILE A 496 15.29 9.25 2.01
C ILE A 496 14.92 8.09 2.96
N ASP A 497 14.31 8.39 4.12
CA ASP A 497 13.94 7.35 5.09
C ASP A 497 12.78 6.47 4.55
N THR A 498 11.89 7.03 3.71
CA THR A 498 10.87 6.26 2.97
C THR A 498 11.49 5.29 1.95
N LEU A 499 12.44 5.77 1.16
CA LEU A 499 13.14 4.95 0.16
C LEU A 499 13.96 3.84 0.83
N LYS A 500 14.66 4.14 1.93
CA LYS A 500 15.39 3.14 2.73
C LYS A 500 14.50 1.98 3.19
N ILE A 501 13.27 2.25 3.66
CA ILE A 501 12.40 1.19 4.21
C ILE A 501 11.71 0.33 3.13
N ILE A 502 11.54 0.82 1.91
CA ILE A 502 10.83 0.10 0.83
C ILE A 502 11.78 -0.50 -0.22
N THR A 503 12.87 0.18 -0.57
CA THR A 503 13.68 -0.12 -1.78
C THR A 503 15.04 -0.71 -1.47
N ASN A 504 15.50 -1.55 -2.39
CA ASN A 504 16.84 -2.12 -2.47
C ASN A 504 17.62 -1.41 -3.60
N ASP A 505 18.80 -1.89 -3.93
CA ASP A 505 19.83 -1.08 -4.58
C ASP A 505 19.58 -0.78 -6.07
N ASP A 506 18.83 -1.59 -6.82
CA ASP A 506 18.58 -1.39 -8.26
C ASP A 506 17.12 -1.04 -8.62
N ASP A 507 16.26 -0.90 -7.61
CA ASP A 507 14.81 -0.71 -7.74
C ASP A 507 14.41 0.56 -8.54
N ILE A 508 13.21 0.53 -9.14
CA ILE A 508 12.64 1.67 -9.88
C ILE A 508 11.57 2.37 -9.03
N ILE A 509 11.74 3.67 -8.86
CA ILE A 509 10.83 4.60 -8.16
C ILE A 509 10.06 5.41 -9.20
N LEU A 510 8.76 5.60 -9.00
CA LEU A 510 7.92 6.50 -9.80
C LEU A 510 7.25 7.55 -8.89
N ASP A 511 7.27 8.79 -9.32
CA ASP A 511 6.49 9.88 -8.73
C ASP A 511 5.82 10.66 -9.87
N PHE A 512 4.49 10.71 -9.83
CA PHE A 512 3.68 11.41 -10.85
C PHE A 512 2.89 12.60 -10.31
N PHE A 513 3.31 13.13 -9.16
CA PHE A 513 3.04 14.49 -8.70
C PHE A 513 4.39 15.15 -8.36
N GLY A 514 5.31 15.13 -9.33
CA GLY A 514 6.73 15.36 -9.10
C GLY A 514 7.08 16.71 -8.45
N GLY A 515 6.26 17.74 -8.67
CA GLY A 515 6.35 19.04 -8.00
C GLY A 515 7.74 19.64 -8.16
N SER A 516 8.37 20.02 -7.05
CA SER A 516 9.74 20.57 -7.06
C SER A 516 10.84 19.55 -7.41
N GLY A 517 10.56 18.24 -7.48
CA GLY A 517 11.56 17.19 -7.73
C GLY A 517 12.24 16.66 -6.47
N THR A 518 11.53 16.59 -5.34
CA THR A 518 12.10 16.06 -4.07
C THR A 518 12.43 14.57 -4.18
N THR A 519 11.58 13.76 -4.82
CA THR A 519 11.76 12.30 -4.93
C THR A 519 13.01 11.93 -5.71
N ALA A 520 13.25 12.55 -6.88
CA ALA A 520 14.48 12.35 -7.65
C ALA A 520 15.74 12.76 -6.88
N HIS A 521 15.70 13.89 -6.17
CA HIS A 521 16.80 14.34 -5.30
C HIS A 521 17.11 13.31 -4.20
N ALA A 522 16.08 12.72 -3.58
CA ALA A 522 16.24 11.72 -2.52
C ALA A 522 16.77 10.37 -3.04
N VAL A 523 16.37 9.92 -4.24
CA VAL A 523 16.93 8.73 -4.89
C VAL A 523 18.42 8.91 -5.18
N LEU A 524 18.81 10.07 -5.72
CA LEU A 524 20.20 10.40 -6.06
C LEU A 524 21.12 10.46 -4.82
N GLU A 525 20.70 11.13 -3.74
CA GLU A 525 21.48 11.17 -2.50
C GLU A 525 21.48 9.81 -1.76
N LEU A 526 20.40 9.01 -1.82
CA LEU A 526 20.41 7.66 -1.22
C LEU A 526 21.43 6.75 -1.92
N ASN A 527 21.44 6.71 -3.25
CA ASN A 527 22.42 5.94 -4.03
C ASN A 527 23.88 6.33 -3.71
N LYS A 528 24.14 7.61 -3.45
CA LYS A 528 25.45 8.09 -2.97
C LYS A 528 25.78 7.62 -1.54
N LEU A 529 24.78 7.51 -0.67
CA LEU A 529 24.94 7.13 0.73
C LEU A 529 25.17 5.62 0.93
N ASP A 530 24.56 4.76 0.10
CA ASP A 530 24.68 3.30 0.21
C ASP A 530 25.43 2.61 -0.96
N GLY A 531 25.72 3.33 -2.04
CA GLY A 531 26.35 2.78 -3.25
C GLY A 531 25.36 2.17 -4.25
N GLY A 532 24.06 2.37 -4.05
CA GLY A 532 23.00 1.86 -4.92
C GLY A 532 22.95 2.50 -6.31
N ASN A 533 22.11 1.91 -7.15
CA ASN A 533 21.89 2.19 -8.58
C ASN A 533 20.37 2.32 -8.87
N ARG A 534 19.59 2.79 -7.88
CA ARG A 534 18.13 2.98 -7.98
C ARG A 534 17.78 3.99 -9.05
N ARG A 535 16.71 3.73 -9.79
CA ARG A 535 16.27 4.59 -10.89
C ARG A 535 14.99 5.32 -10.52
N PHE A 536 14.84 6.57 -10.98
CA PHE A 536 13.60 7.33 -10.83
C PHE A 536 12.92 7.63 -12.16
N ILE A 537 11.59 7.72 -12.11
CA ILE A 537 10.74 8.29 -13.14
C ILE A 537 9.94 9.41 -12.46
N ILE A 538 10.14 10.66 -12.88
CA ILE A 538 9.32 11.80 -12.44
C ILE A 538 8.37 12.20 -13.56
N VAL A 539 7.10 12.40 -13.23
CA VAL A 539 6.09 12.98 -14.13
C VAL A 539 5.50 14.24 -13.51
N GLU A 540 5.42 15.30 -14.31
CA GLU A 540 4.91 16.61 -13.91
C GLU A 540 4.34 17.34 -15.14
N GLN A 541 3.29 18.14 -14.99
CA GLN A 541 2.64 18.86 -16.10
C GLN A 541 2.85 20.37 -16.06
N MET A 542 3.10 20.94 -14.88
CA MET A 542 3.10 22.39 -14.66
C MET A 542 4.32 23.08 -15.28
N ASN A 543 4.17 24.36 -15.65
CA ASN A 543 5.24 25.17 -16.25
C ASN A 543 6.49 25.35 -15.35
N TYR A 544 6.41 25.03 -14.05
CA TYR A 544 7.58 25.00 -13.17
C TYR A 544 8.51 23.78 -13.41
N PHE A 545 8.13 22.83 -14.26
CA PHE A 545 8.99 21.69 -14.62
C PHE A 545 10.34 22.15 -15.18
N ASP A 546 10.31 23.08 -16.14
CA ASP A 546 11.49 23.56 -16.85
C ASP A 546 12.31 24.58 -16.04
N THR A 547 11.67 25.31 -15.12
CA THR A 547 12.30 26.37 -14.32
C THR A 547 12.72 25.92 -12.91
N VAL A 548 12.14 24.85 -12.38
CA VAL A 548 12.37 24.36 -11.01
C VAL A 548 12.71 22.88 -10.95
N THR A 549 11.85 22.01 -11.50
CA THR A 549 11.96 20.55 -11.29
C THR A 549 13.20 19.98 -11.96
N VAL A 550 13.39 20.22 -13.27
CA VAL A 550 14.58 19.79 -14.00
C VAL A 550 15.85 20.52 -13.52
N PRO A 551 15.86 21.85 -13.30
CA PRO A 551 17.01 22.54 -12.73
C PRO A 551 17.42 22.07 -11.33
N ARG A 552 16.48 21.74 -10.43
CA ARG A 552 16.80 21.16 -9.11
C ARG A 552 17.55 19.85 -9.27
N VAL A 553 17.01 18.92 -10.06
CA VAL A 553 17.60 17.60 -10.29
C VAL A 553 18.98 17.74 -10.93
N ARG A 554 19.13 18.60 -11.94
CA ARG A 554 20.42 18.85 -12.61
C ARG A 554 21.48 19.43 -11.68
N LYS A 555 21.13 20.35 -10.77
CA LYS A 555 22.08 20.87 -9.76
C LYS A 555 22.56 19.77 -8.80
N VAL A 556 21.74 18.77 -8.47
CA VAL A 556 22.19 17.57 -7.71
C VAL A 556 23.18 16.74 -8.53
N TYR A 557 22.85 16.43 -9.79
CA TYR A 557 23.75 15.72 -10.69
C TYR A 557 25.12 16.42 -10.82
N GLU A 558 25.12 17.74 -10.99
CA GLU A 558 26.32 18.56 -11.12
C GLU A 558 27.16 18.52 -9.82
N GLN A 559 26.53 18.51 -8.63
CA GLN A 559 27.21 18.27 -7.36
C GLN A 559 27.80 16.84 -7.29
N LEU A 560 27.01 15.80 -7.53
CA LEU A 560 27.44 14.38 -7.44
C LEU A 560 28.63 14.07 -8.35
N ILE A 561 28.61 14.61 -9.58
CA ILE A 561 29.71 14.46 -10.54
C ILE A 561 30.97 15.20 -10.06
N SER A 562 30.83 16.36 -9.40
CA SER A 562 31.97 17.06 -8.78
C SER A 562 32.58 16.28 -7.60
N GLU A 563 31.74 15.55 -6.86
CA GLU A 563 32.11 14.62 -5.78
C GLU A 563 32.67 13.27 -6.30
N LYS A 564 32.65 13.05 -7.63
CA LYS A 564 33.05 11.82 -8.35
C LYS A 564 32.16 10.60 -8.07
N ALA A 565 30.91 10.80 -7.66
CA ALA A 565 29.92 9.72 -7.59
C ALA A 565 29.56 9.21 -9.00
N GLU A 566 29.29 7.92 -9.12
CA GLU A 566 28.67 7.36 -10.33
C GLU A 566 27.17 7.69 -10.34
N VAL A 567 26.62 8.00 -11.51
CA VAL A 567 25.21 8.35 -11.70
C VAL A 567 24.65 7.74 -12.99
N ASN A 568 23.38 7.32 -12.95
CA ASN A 568 22.62 6.91 -14.14
C ASN A 568 22.42 8.12 -15.06
N PRO A 569 22.53 7.99 -16.39
CA PRO A 569 22.19 9.08 -17.31
C PRO A 569 20.76 9.59 -17.11
N LEU A 570 20.52 10.86 -17.41
CA LEU A 570 19.22 11.51 -17.25
C LEU A 570 18.57 11.76 -18.61
N LEU A 571 17.37 11.25 -18.81
CA LEU A 571 16.52 11.49 -19.97
C LEU A 571 15.38 12.43 -19.57
N VAL A 572 15.34 13.62 -20.17
CA VAL A 572 14.23 14.57 -20.05
C VAL A 572 13.46 14.58 -21.37
N MET A 573 12.13 14.52 -21.32
CA MET A 573 11.26 14.53 -22.50
C MET A 573 9.86 15.05 -22.14
N GLU A 574 9.06 15.38 -23.14
CA GLU A 574 7.69 15.89 -23.00
C GLU A 574 6.72 15.07 -23.86
N LEU A 575 5.46 14.93 -23.45
CA LEU A 575 4.41 14.37 -24.31
C LEU A 575 4.14 15.33 -25.49
N LYS A 576 4.24 14.85 -26.73
CA LYS A 576 4.02 15.68 -27.93
C LYS A 576 2.56 16.13 -28.00
N LYS A 577 2.31 17.40 -27.64
CA LYS A 577 0.97 18.01 -27.67
C LYS A 577 0.43 18.07 -29.10
N LEU A 578 -0.87 17.78 -29.24
CA LEU A 578 -1.68 17.96 -30.45
C LEU A 578 -2.71 19.05 -30.15
N ASN A 579 -3.95 18.71 -29.79
CA ASN A 579 -4.94 19.72 -29.38
C ASN A 579 -4.55 20.46 -28.08
N GLY A 580 -3.65 19.88 -27.28
CA GLY A 580 -3.07 20.55 -26.10
C GLY A 580 -2.32 21.84 -26.42
N PHE A 581 -1.68 21.94 -27.59
CA PHE A 581 -0.97 23.16 -28.04
C PHE A 581 -1.94 24.31 -28.30
N TYR A 582 -3.13 24.00 -28.81
CA TYR A 582 -4.20 24.98 -28.96
C TYR A 582 -4.82 25.35 -27.61
N LEU A 583 -4.97 24.39 -26.69
CA LEU A 583 -5.46 24.65 -25.33
C LEU A 583 -4.55 25.60 -24.55
N ASP A 584 -3.23 25.37 -24.56
CA ASP A 584 -2.25 26.30 -23.96
C ASP A 584 -2.43 27.72 -24.51
N LYS A 585 -2.50 27.86 -25.85
CA LYS A 585 -2.68 29.15 -26.52
C LYS A 585 -4.01 29.83 -26.20
N ILE A 586 -5.13 29.11 -26.13
CA ILE A 586 -6.43 29.68 -25.72
C ILE A 586 -6.34 30.23 -24.29
N ASN A 587 -5.49 29.64 -23.43
CA ASN A 587 -5.29 30.09 -22.06
C ASN A 587 -4.34 31.29 -21.93
N GLU A 588 -3.31 31.37 -22.76
CA GLU A 588 -2.34 32.47 -22.83
C GLU A 588 -2.82 33.67 -23.67
N SER A 589 -3.83 33.50 -24.52
CA SER A 589 -4.33 34.51 -25.46
C SER A 589 -5.04 35.71 -24.82
N ASP A 590 -4.94 36.83 -25.53
CA ASP A 590 -5.77 38.04 -25.37
C ASP A 590 -6.92 38.11 -26.40
N ASP A 591 -7.79 39.11 -26.29
CA ASP A 591 -8.91 39.36 -27.22
C ASP A 591 -8.48 39.40 -28.71
N SER A 592 -7.28 39.91 -28.99
CA SER A 592 -6.81 40.12 -30.36
C SER A 592 -6.31 38.86 -31.05
N SER A 593 -5.89 37.86 -30.27
CA SER A 593 -5.22 36.65 -30.77
C SER A 593 -6.17 35.47 -30.98
N LEU A 594 -7.37 35.48 -30.37
CA LEU A 594 -8.34 34.39 -30.50
C LEU A 594 -8.89 34.21 -31.92
N GLU A 595 -9.11 35.27 -32.70
CA GLU A 595 -9.61 35.09 -34.08
C GLU A 595 -8.56 34.40 -34.96
N LEU A 596 -7.28 34.76 -34.82
CA LEU A 596 -6.19 34.07 -35.53
C LEU A 596 -6.13 32.59 -35.14
N LEU A 597 -6.32 32.28 -33.86
CA LEU A 597 -6.33 30.91 -33.35
C LEU A 597 -7.55 30.11 -33.83
N PHE A 598 -8.74 30.72 -33.86
CA PHE A 598 -9.94 30.15 -34.48
C PHE A 598 -9.71 29.81 -35.96
N ASN A 599 -9.16 30.75 -36.74
CA ASN A 599 -8.86 30.56 -38.16
C ASN A 599 -7.76 29.51 -38.44
N ASP A 600 -6.99 29.07 -37.45
CA ASP A 600 -6.05 27.94 -37.56
C ASP A 600 -6.70 26.63 -37.11
N ILE A 601 -7.43 26.65 -35.99
CA ILE A 601 -8.16 25.48 -35.46
C ILE A 601 -9.17 24.96 -36.50
N ILE A 602 -9.99 25.82 -37.14
CA ILE A 602 -10.99 25.37 -38.14
C ILE A 602 -10.41 24.75 -39.42
N LYS A 603 -9.09 24.80 -39.62
CA LYS A 603 -8.38 24.14 -40.73
C LYS A 603 -7.74 22.81 -40.31
N ASN A 604 -7.77 22.49 -39.03
CA ASN A 604 -7.20 21.28 -38.46
C ASN A 604 -8.22 20.13 -38.57
N PRO A 605 -7.87 18.94 -39.09
CA PRO A 605 -8.80 17.83 -39.19
C PRO A 605 -9.20 17.21 -37.83
N PHE A 606 -8.45 17.47 -36.75
CA PHE A 606 -8.65 16.86 -35.42
C PHE A 606 -9.63 17.65 -34.50
N ILE A 607 -10.65 18.27 -35.11
CA ILE A 607 -11.79 18.93 -34.43
C ILE A 607 -12.87 17.89 -34.11
N ILE A 608 -13.62 18.06 -33.01
CA ILE A 608 -14.81 17.26 -32.74
C ILE A 608 -15.83 17.44 -33.87
N SER A 609 -16.15 16.36 -34.59
CA SER A 609 -17.09 16.32 -35.72
C SER A 609 -18.57 16.37 -35.31
N LYS A 610 -18.92 17.33 -34.45
CA LYS A 610 -20.32 17.75 -34.26
C LYS A 610 -20.79 18.57 -35.47
N PRO A 611 -22.07 18.53 -35.86
CA PRO A 611 -22.48 18.71 -37.27
C PRO A 611 -22.30 20.10 -37.91
N ASN A 612 -21.75 21.09 -37.21
CA ASN A 612 -21.76 22.50 -37.64
C ASN A 612 -20.36 23.13 -37.77
N SER A 613 -19.26 22.44 -37.44
CA SER A 613 -17.91 23.08 -37.35
C SER A 613 -17.38 23.65 -38.67
N SER A 614 -17.92 23.21 -39.81
CA SER A 614 -17.61 23.73 -41.15
C SER A 614 -18.55 24.84 -41.65
N ASP A 615 -19.52 25.28 -40.84
CA ASP A 615 -20.54 26.22 -41.26
C ASP A 615 -20.09 27.68 -41.13
N VAL A 616 -20.27 28.49 -42.18
CA VAL A 616 -19.75 29.87 -42.28
C VAL A 616 -20.34 30.77 -41.20
N SER A 617 -21.57 30.44 -40.76
CA SER A 617 -22.28 31.08 -39.66
C SER A 617 -21.47 31.16 -38.36
N ILE A 618 -20.69 30.12 -38.02
CA ILE A 618 -19.92 30.08 -36.76
C ILE A 618 -18.85 31.18 -36.73
N LYS A 619 -18.19 31.51 -37.86
CA LYS A 619 -17.19 32.59 -37.87
C LYS A 619 -17.85 33.95 -37.66
N ASP A 620 -18.96 34.19 -38.35
CA ASP A 620 -19.71 35.43 -38.21
C ASP A 620 -20.25 35.59 -36.79
N ASP A 621 -20.65 34.53 -36.09
CA ASP A 621 -21.14 34.61 -34.71
C ASP A 621 -20.00 34.62 -33.67
N PHE A 622 -18.88 33.95 -33.91
CA PHE A 622 -17.67 34.00 -33.05
C PHE A 622 -17.17 35.44 -32.88
N THR A 623 -17.10 36.21 -33.96
CA THR A 623 -16.68 37.63 -33.93
C THR A 623 -17.68 38.56 -33.21
N LYS A 624 -18.89 38.08 -32.87
CA LYS A 624 -19.90 38.80 -32.08
C LYS A 624 -19.96 38.35 -30.60
N MET A 625 -19.30 37.23 -30.25
CA MET A 625 -19.27 36.69 -28.89
C MET A 625 -18.39 37.53 -27.95
N SER A 626 -18.59 37.39 -26.63
CA SER A 626 -17.64 37.94 -25.65
C SER A 626 -16.34 37.12 -25.63
N PHE A 627 -15.23 37.72 -25.20
CA PHE A 627 -13.94 37.02 -24.97
C PHE A 627 -14.09 35.69 -24.20
N SER A 628 -14.94 35.69 -23.17
CA SER A 628 -15.23 34.52 -22.34
C SER A 628 -15.92 33.41 -23.13
N ASP A 629 -16.91 33.77 -23.95
CA ASP A 629 -17.66 32.83 -24.80
C ASP A 629 -16.82 32.33 -25.99
N GLN A 630 -15.98 33.19 -26.57
CA GLN A 630 -14.99 32.83 -27.59
C GLN A 630 -14.01 31.78 -27.06
N ARG A 631 -13.35 32.04 -25.92
CA ARG A 631 -12.46 31.05 -25.27
C ARG A 631 -13.19 29.75 -24.97
N LYS A 632 -14.41 29.83 -24.45
CA LYS A 632 -15.23 28.65 -24.13
C LYS A 632 -15.54 27.83 -25.39
N LEU A 633 -15.98 28.46 -26.49
CA LEU A 633 -16.28 27.77 -27.74
C LEU A 633 -15.03 27.09 -28.31
N LEU A 634 -13.87 27.76 -28.28
CA LEU A 634 -12.60 27.17 -28.70
C LEU A 634 -12.22 25.92 -27.88
N VAL A 635 -12.47 25.92 -26.57
CA VAL A 635 -12.26 24.75 -25.68
C VAL A 635 -13.35 23.68 -25.83
N GLU A 636 -14.48 23.98 -26.48
CA GLU A 636 -15.58 23.04 -26.75
C GLU A 636 -15.51 22.37 -28.13
N ILE A 637 -14.76 22.93 -29.10
CA ILE A 637 -14.53 22.31 -30.42
C ILE A 637 -13.30 21.41 -30.48
N LEU A 638 -12.28 21.64 -29.65
CA LEU A 638 -11.08 20.80 -29.59
C LEU A 638 -11.40 19.41 -29.01
N ASP A 639 -10.96 18.35 -29.69
CA ASP A 639 -11.06 16.99 -29.16
C ASP A 639 -10.08 16.82 -27.99
N LYS A 640 -10.63 16.42 -26.84
CA LYS A 640 -9.94 16.26 -25.55
C LYS A 640 -9.31 14.88 -25.38
N ASN A 641 -9.65 13.93 -26.26
CA ASN A 641 -8.96 12.65 -26.37
C ASN A 641 -7.63 12.84 -27.14
N MET A 642 -7.67 13.69 -28.19
CA MET A 642 -6.54 14.04 -29.06
C MET A 642 -5.69 15.23 -28.54
N LEU A 643 -5.55 15.39 -27.21
CA LEU A 643 -4.70 16.44 -26.63
C LEU A 643 -3.20 16.23 -26.91
N TYR A 644 -2.79 14.98 -27.15
CA TYR A 644 -1.41 14.54 -27.42
C TYR A 644 -1.42 13.55 -28.58
N VAL A 645 -0.33 13.51 -29.37
CA VAL A 645 -0.19 12.59 -30.52
C VAL A 645 -0.08 11.14 -30.03
N ASN A 646 -0.91 10.24 -30.56
CA ASN A 646 -0.86 8.81 -30.23
C ASN A 646 0.31 8.11 -30.91
N TYR A 647 0.78 7.02 -30.31
CA TYR A 647 1.86 6.21 -30.86
C TYR A 647 1.47 5.47 -32.15
N SER A 648 0.18 5.16 -32.33
CA SER A 648 -0.38 4.67 -33.60
C SER A 648 -0.08 5.62 -34.76
N ASP A 649 -0.20 6.92 -34.49
CA ASP A 649 -0.19 7.99 -35.48
C ASP A 649 1.24 8.55 -35.68
N ILE A 650 2.24 7.90 -35.08
CA ILE A 650 3.64 8.36 -35.09
C ILE A 650 4.23 8.48 -36.50
N ASP A 651 3.69 7.72 -37.46
CA ASP A 651 4.14 7.80 -38.84
C ASP A 651 3.43 8.82 -39.72
N ASP A 652 2.26 9.32 -39.29
CA ASP A 652 1.48 10.32 -40.02
C ASP A 652 2.28 11.63 -40.18
N GLU A 653 2.25 12.19 -41.40
CA GLU A 653 2.91 13.44 -41.73
C GLU A 653 2.15 14.66 -41.18
N GLU A 654 0.83 14.57 -41.00
CA GLU A 654 0.01 15.64 -40.42
C GLU A 654 0.34 15.89 -38.94
N MET A 655 0.73 14.82 -38.21
CA MET A 655 1.17 14.85 -36.82
C MET A 655 2.55 15.51 -36.61
N LYS A 656 3.26 15.83 -37.69
CA LYS A 656 4.53 16.60 -37.68
C LYS A 656 5.56 16.03 -36.70
N VAL A 657 5.68 14.70 -36.66
CA VAL A 657 6.68 14.00 -35.83
C VAL A 657 8.01 13.93 -36.58
N SER A 658 9.03 14.62 -36.06
CA SER A 658 10.38 14.62 -36.62
C SER A 658 11.06 13.26 -36.50
N SER A 659 12.03 12.98 -37.37
CA SER A 659 12.78 11.71 -37.36
C SER A 659 13.51 11.42 -36.03
N VAL A 660 13.87 12.46 -35.28
CA VAL A 660 14.47 12.35 -33.93
C VAL A 660 13.42 11.90 -32.91
N GLU A 661 12.24 12.53 -32.90
CA GLU A 661 11.10 12.14 -32.05
C GLU A 661 10.64 10.71 -32.37
N LYS A 662 10.47 10.37 -33.66
CA LYS A 662 10.13 9.00 -34.11
C LYS A 662 11.11 7.97 -33.56
N LYS A 663 12.42 8.23 -33.66
CA LYS A 663 13.49 7.34 -33.19
C LYS A 663 13.50 7.16 -31.68
N TYR A 664 13.44 8.25 -30.91
CA TYR A 664 13.46 8.14 -29.43
C TYR A 664 12.19 7.46 -28.90
N THR A 665 11.04 7.77 -29.47
CA THR A 665 9.75 7.19 -29.07
C THR A 665 9.71 5.69 -29.37
N ARG A 666 10.15 5.24 -30.56
CA ARG A 666 10.30 3.81 -30.89
C ARG A 666 11.21 3.09 -29.90
N ASN A 667 12.40 3.64 -29.67
CA ASN A 667 13.40 3.07 -28.75
C ASN A 667 12.86 2.96 -27.32
N PHE A 668 12.14 3.98 -26.82
CA PHE A 668 11.44 3.91 -25.53
C PHE A 668 10.46 2.73 -25.48
N TYR A 669 9.65 2.57 -26.52
CA TYR A 669 8.67 1.49 -26.63
C TYR A 669 9.23 0.13 -27.10
N GLY A 670 10.56 -0.04 -27.15
CA GLY A 670 11.23 -1.30 -27.45
C GLY A 670 11.38 -1.65 -28.93
N GLU A 671 10.98 -0.76 -29.83
CA GLU A 671 11.12 -0.91 -31.28
C GLU A 671 12.49 -0.37 -31.73
N LYS A 672 13.22 -1.16 -32.55
CA LYS A 672 14.65 -0.98 -32.88
C LYS A 672 14.91 -0.38 -34.26
#